data_AF-A0A6L3B2Y5-F1
#
_entry.id   AF-A0A6L3B2Y5-F1
#
_cell.length_a   1.000
_cell.length_b   1.000
_cell.length_c   1.000
_cell.angle_alpha   90.00
_cell.angle_beta   90.00
_cell.angle_gamma   90.00
#
_symmetry.space_group_name_H-M   'P 1'
#
loop_
_entity.id
_entity.type
_entity.pdbx_description
1 polymer ?
#
loop_
_entity_poly.entity_id
_entity_poly.type
_entity_poly.pdbx_seq_one_letter_code
_entity_poly.pdbx_strand_id
1 'polypeptide(L)'
;MPIIVDKKKLAIALGKVGLNAAAGNIVEAVKEFIDAADAFTRDGPGDATAEDGARLLLQRGAYTAAIRSIQRFARQAPLLAAEADPREIEAELARHTADTPLELTGAAFSDPDRWPALSVVLDAFAGWQRVCRVPEEHRETMRLAFREDFVLALAAGLRDPSREADYRAMLAEVTRTTPLDGAAQRALDWQAYRARLVEAVHRPLRSLDPERVPRFSLHDLYVPLRASVGEPPAPEHRRKGDPLIPIRWLDDELDEWIERANPRDAVRVLSGEPGAGKSSACTMLAARLARKGRRVLLVPLSRLNYTGDARAELSRFLSDEVGHDALERARSDSGPPLLLILDGLDELAKVGQGAVTLLNGFIGSLSHARSEWNRNGLRVLLLLAGRPGAAETTDTMSRTEGARLHVLRFRIEGTRCDWFDDGALARLDQRPAWWRRFDHTGGRPEMLRKRNAHLDALTEQPLLNWLIAQILTLEGTKRAASIDGIHDLYSRLFGNVLDRVNRRSESDALEAIDGLKRNDLEWMLEEVAVAAWHNGGDRTVPFPEVQKRLEDASLDRHLACLTTNRDDALTCLLDSFFCRSHTGQTHRAVEFTHKSFGQFLIAKRMLREVESSHDLLSRRSGRTSLSACLGDWLALCGPAAMDRALLDFLRSEMASAASGGGVTRDIAKWRESLARLFDECVRQGMPLPNGDFRSREIERRVRNAEVALLATLDAAVSVTLAPSERSIIRLEPEGVKNSTLSASTLHRLLGPFTDRSIARFCLSCLNLGGANLRGADLTNVDLTGVDLSGADLVYAKLLGATLKNADLTSADLTGADLTRTNLTDADLTYADLTSANPTYATLTRADLMGANLTDANLIDTDLTDANLMSSDLTDANLTRAVLTGANLIDADMTGADITGANLTGTDLTRAKNLPS
;
A
#
# COMPACT_ATOMS: atom_id res chain seq x y z
N MET A 1 49.74 -22.75 -14.96
CA MET A 1 50.41 -22.21 -16.17
C MET A 1 49.35 -21.76 -17.17
N PRO A 2 49.65 -20.81 -18.08
CA PRO A 2 48.82 -20.53 -19.27
C PRO A 2 48.68 -21.79 -20.12
N ILE A 3 47.47 -22.13 -20.56
CA ILE A 3 47.21 -23.35 -21.34
C ILE A 3 46.49 -22.93 -22.62
N ILE A 4 47.08 -23.18 -23.80
CA ILE A 4 46.60 -22.63 -25.07
C ILE A 4 45.61 -23.61 -25.73
N VAL A 5 44.36 -23.18 -25.95
CA VAL A 5 43.30 -24.01 -26.56
C VAL A 5 43.33 -23.94 -28.08
N ASP A 6 43.19 -25.10 -28.75
CA ASP A 6 43.04 -25.21 -30.21
C ASP A 6 41.68 -24.67 -30.69
N LYS A 7 41.75 -23.56 -31.43
CA LYS A 7 40.62 -22.75 -31.91
C LYS A 7 39.77 -23.45 -32.96
N LYS A 8 40.35 -24.38 -33.73
CA LYS A 8 39.69 -25.05 -34.86
C LYS A 8 38.69 -26.11 -34.39
N LYS A 9 39.05 -26.88 -33.34
CA LYS A 9 38.17 -27.92 -32.76
C LYS A 9 36.95 -27.33 -32.04
N LEU A 10 37.10 -26.18 -31.36
CA LEU A 10 35.98 -25.48 -30.69
C LEU A 10 34.93 -24.97 -31.69
N ALA A 11 35.38 -24.46 -32.84
CA ALA A 11 34.51 -23.93 -33.88
C ALA A 11 33.69 -25.00 -34.60
N ILE A 12 34.32 -26.13 -34.95
CA ILE A 12 33.64 -27.30 -35.54
C ILE A 12 32.53 -27.81 -34.61
N ALA A 13 32.79 -27.80 -33.31
CA ALA A 13 31.83 -28.24 -32.32
C ALA A 13 30.60 -27.31 -32.27
N LEU A 14 30.80 -26.01 -32.07
CA LEU A 14 29.69 -25.03 -32.04
C LEU A 14 28.86 -25.03 -33.34
N GLY A 15 29.47 -25.30 -34.50
CA GLY A 15 28.78 -25.42 -35.80
C GLY A 15 27.84 -26.63 -35.90
N LYS A 16 28.25 -27.82 -35.43
CA LYS A 16 27.41 -29.04 -35.48
C LYS A 16 26.13 -28.94 -34.65
N VAL A 17 26.21 -28.28 -33.49
CA VAL A 17 25.04 -28.08 -32.61
C VAL A 17 23.97 -27.22 -33.27
N GLY A 18 24.37 -26.17 -33.99
CA GLY A 18 23.46 -25.31 -34.73
C GLY A 18 22.69 -26.09 -35.80
N LEU A 19 23.39 -26.83 -36.65
CA LEU A 19 22.80 -27.63 -37.75
C LEU A 19 21.74 -28.65 -37.27
N ASN A 20 22.00 -29.33 -36.15
CA ASN A 20 21.07 -30.35 -35.64
C ASN A 20 19.90 -29.75 -34.84
N ALA A 21 20.12 -28.63 -34.14
CA ALA A 21 19.04 -27.88 -33.50
C ALA A 21 18.06 -27.30 -34.53
N ALA A 22 18.57 -26.87 -35.70
CA ALA A 22 17.77 -26.39 -36.83
C ALA A 22 16.83 -27.45 -37.42
N ALA A 23 17.22 -28.72 -37.36
CA ALA A 23 16.48 -29.84 -37.96
C ALA A 23 15.33 -30.38 -37.08
N GLY A 24 15.11 -29.82 -35.88
CA GLY A 24 14.00 -30.19 -34.99
C GLY A 24 14.16 -31.53 -34.24
N ASN A 25 15.26 -32.27 -34.47
CA ASN A 25 15.55 -33.56 -33.82
C ASN A 25 16.32 -33.39 -32.50
N ILE A 26 15.65 -32.85 -31.48
CA ILE A 26 16.25 -32.60 -30.16
C ILE A 26 16.78 -33.89 -29.50
N VAL A 27 16.12 -35.03 -29.71
CA VAL A 27 16.54 -36.34 -29.15
C VAL A 27 17.79 -36.88 -29.84
N GLU A 28 17.94 -36.66 -31.14
CA GLU A 28 19.10 -37.08 -31.94
C GLU A 28 20.30 -36.17 -31.67
N ALA A 29 20.06 -34.86 -31.52
CA ALA A 29 21.05 -33.88 -31.07
C ALA A 29 21.60 -34.18 -29.66
N VAL A 30 20.78 -34.76 -28.76
CA VAL A 30 21.21 -35.22 -27.42
C VAL A 30 22.01 -36.53 -27.48
N LYS A 31 21.74 -37.40 -28.46
CA LYS A 31 22.48 -38.65 -28.66
C LYS A 31 23.86 -38.40 -29.27
N GLU A 32 23.91 -37.57 -30.31
CA GLU A 32 25.17 -37.09 -30.90
C GLU A 32 25.95 -36.15 -29.97
N PHE A 33 25.31 -35.58 -28.94
CA PHE A 33 25.96 -34.78 -27.90
C PHE A 33 26.92 -35.59 -27.03
N ILE A 34 26.54 -36.82 -26.65
CA ILE A 34 27.43 -37.72 -25.91
C ILE A 34 28.63 -38.06 -26.81
N ASP A 35 28.36 -38.43 -28.06
CA ASP A 35 29.39 -38.79 -29.04
C ASP A 35 30.33 -37.62 -29.41
N ALA A 36 29.84 -36.37 -29.47
CA ALA A 36 30.61 -35.19 -29.84
C ALA A 36 31.42 -34.57 -28.68
N ALA A 37 30.92 -34.65 -27.44
CA ALA A 37 31.72 -34.28 -26.27
C ALA A 37 32.88 -35.28 -26.04
N ASP A 38 32.65 -36.55 -26.38
CA ASP A 38 33.66 -37.61 -26.36
C ASP A 38 34.61 -37.54 -27.58
N ALA A 39 34.23 -36.88 -28.67
CA ALA A 39 35.11 -36.64 -29.82
C ALA A 39 36.30 -35.71 -29.51
N PHE A 40 36.26 -34.97 -28.40
CA PHE A 40 37.42 -34.25 -27.89
C PHE A 40 38.35 -35.25 -27.19
N THR A 41 39.36 -35.72 -27.90
CA THR A 41 40.40 -36.63 -27.41
C THR A 41 41.77 -35.96 -27.43
N ARG A 42 42.72 -36.55 -26.70
CA ARG A 42 44.11 -36.08 -26.64
C ARG A 42 44.85 -36.37 -27.94
N ASP A 43 45.81 -35.52 -28.25
CA ASP A 43 46.67 -35.68 -29.42
C ASP A 43 47.90 -36.53 -29.03
N GLY A 44 47.88 -37.83 -29.36
CA GLY A 44 49.04 -38.74 -29.24
C GLY A 44 49.02 -39.71 -28.03
N PRO A 45 49.88 -40.75 -28.04
CA PRO A 45 49.94 -41.76 -26.99
C PRO A 45 50.89 -41.33 -25.86
N GLY A 46 50.36 -40.98 -24.68
CA GLY A 46 51.13 -40.61 -23.47
C GLY A 46 50.25 -40.15 -22.29
N ASP A 47 50.81 -40.07 -21.07
CA ASP A 47 50.10 -39.64 -19.86
C ASP A 47 49.58 -38.19 -19.94
N ALA A 48 48.47 -37.90 -19.25
CA ALA A 48 47.84 -36.57 -19.14
C ALA A 48 48.85 -35.49 -18.77
N THR A 49 49.04 -34.48 -19.61
CA THR A 49 49.66 -33.23 -19.15
C THR A 49 48.58 -32.35 -18.53
N ALA A 50 48.96 -31.46 -17.62
CA ALA A 50 48.02 -30.49 -17.06
C ALA A 50 47.41 -29.58 -18.16
N GLU A 51 48.18 -29.28 -19.20
CA GLU A 51 47.76 -28.51 -20.38
C GLU A 51 46.67 -29.23 -21.19
N ASP A 52 46.83 -30.52 -21.45
CA ASP A 52 45.83 -31.30 -22.16
C ASP A 52 44.51 -31.40 -21.39
N GLY A 53 44.58 -31.63 -20.07
CA GLY A 53 43.40 -31.75 -19.22
C GLY A 53 42.59 -30.45 -19.17
N ALA A 54 43.27 -29.31 -19.01
CA ALA A 54 42.63 -27.98 -19.02
C ALA A 54 42.00 -27.64 -20.37
N ARG A 55 42.69 -27.94 -21.49
CA ARG A 55 42.15 -27.75 -22.84
C ARG A 55 40.86 -28.55 -23.04
N LEU A 56 40.87 -29.83 -22.69
CA LEU A 56 39.69 -30.70 -22.82
C LEU A 56 38.53 -30.24 -21.94
N LEU A 57 38.81 -29.81 -20.70
CA LEU A 57 37.78 -29.30 -19.80
C LEU A 57 37.09 -28.06 -20.35
N LEU A 58 37.85 -27.09 -20.88
CA LEU A 58 37.29 -25.87 -21.46
C LEU A 58 36.48 -26.15 -22.73
N GLN A 59 36.99 -26.99 -23.62
CA GLN A 59 36.29 -27.34 -24.86
C GLN A 59 34.99 -28.08 -24.57
N ARG A 60 35.02 -29.13 -23.74
CA ARG A 60 33.83 -29.89 -23.34
C ARG A 60 32.84 -29.03 -22.54
N GLY A 61 33.34 -28.16 -21.66
CA GLY A 61 32.54 -27.24 -20.87
C GLY A 61 31.80 -26.21 -21.72
N ALA A 62 32.51 -25.52 -22.63
CA ALA A 62 31.92 -24.53 -23.54
C ALA A 62 30.89 -25.19 -24.47
N TYR A 63 31.20 -26.39 -24.96
CA TYR A 63 30.29 -27.16 -25.80
C TYR A 63 29.00 -27.54 -25.06
N THR A 64 29.13 -28.07 -23.85
CA THR A 64 28.00 -28.44 -23.00
C THR A 64 27.13 -27.23 -22.65
N ALA A 65 27.75 -26.08 -22.37
CA ALA A 65 27.06 -24.83 -22.07
C ALA A 65 26.30 -24.26 -23.26
N ALA A 66 26.90 -24.27 -24.46
CA ALA A 66 26.25 -23.87 -25.70
C ALA A 66 24.99 -24.69 -25.95
N ILE A 67 25.09 -26.01 -25.79
CA ILE A 67 23.96 -26.93 -25.99
C ILE A 67 22.86 -26.69 -24.98
N ARG A 68 23.18 -26.58 -23.69
CA ARG A 68 22.18 -26.31 -22.64
C ARG A 68 21.47 -24.97 -22.87
N SER A 69 22.22 -23.93 -23.25
CA SER A 69 21.66 -22.64 -23.64
C SER A 69 20.73 -22.81 -24.84
N ILE A 70 21.17 -23.42 -25.94
CA ILE A 70 20.35 -23.63 -27.14
C ILE A 70 19.10 -24.46 -26.84
N GLN A 71 19.20 -25.55 -26.08
CA GLN A 71 18.06 -26.39 -25.67
C GLN A 71 17.01 -25.59 -24.89
N ARG A 72 17.45 -24.65 -24.04
CA ARG A 72 16.57 -23.78 -23.26
C ARG A 72 15.72 -22.87 -24.17
N PHE A 73 16.23 -22.48 -25.34
CA PHE A 73 15.56 -21.60 -26.30
C PHE A 73 15.04 -22.29 -27.57
N ALA A 74 15.29 -23.60 -27.74
CA ALA A 74 14.91 -24.37 -28.92
C ALA A 74 13.39 -24.39 -29.20
N ARG A 75 12.54 -24.22 -28.18
CA ARG A 75 11.08 -24.11 -28.33
C ARG A 75 10.60 -22.73 -28.79
N GLN A 76 11.43 -21.69 -28.69
CA GLN A 76 11.07 -20.28 -28.92
C GLN A 76 11.69 -19.69 -30.19
N ALA A 77 12.70 -20.34 -30.77
CA ALA A 77 13.36 -19.88 -31.98
C ALA A 77 13.37 -20.98 -33.06
N PRO A 78 12.34 -21.05 -33.93
CA PRO A 78 12.26 -22.03 -35.02
C PRO A 78 13.33 -21.89 -36.13
N LEU A 79 14.27 -20.94 -36.03
CA LEU A 79 15.22 -20.59 -37.09
C LEU A 79 16.65 -20.42 -36.56
N LEU A 80 17.12 -21.36 -35.73
CA LEU A 80 18.52 -21.42 -35.34
C LEU A 80 19.28 -22.34 -36.29
N ALA A 81 19.85 -21.77 -37.36
CA ALA A 81 20.88 -22.34 -38.26
C ALA A 81 20.48 -23.25 -39.44
N ALA A 82 19.63 -22.78 -40.35
CA ALA A 82 19.48 -23.40 -41.69
C ALA A 82 20.43 -22.84 -42.77
N GLU A 83 21.03 -21.64 -42.57
CA GLU A 83 21.74 -20.90 -43.63
C GLU A 83 23.21 -20.56 -43.34
N ALA A 84 23.76 -20.90 -42.16
CA ALA A 84 25.12 -20.52 -41.77
C ALA A 84 26.18 -21.52 -42.27
N ASP A 85 27.20 -21.05 -43.02
CA ASP A 85 28.34 -21.88 -43.42
C ASP A 85 29.26 -22.15 -42.20
N PRO A 86 29.60 -23.42 -41.88
CA PRO A 86 30.60 -23.75 -40.87
C PRO A 86 31.92 -22.96 -40.98
N ARG A 87 32.33 -22.56 -42.19
CA ARG A 87 33.55 -21.74 -42.42
C ARG A 87 33.39 -20.30 -41.92
N GLU A 88 32.19 -19.74 -41.97
CA GLU A 88 31.91 -18.40 -41.43
C GLU A 88 31.92 -18.40 -39.90
N ILE A 89 31.42 -19.48 -39.29
CA ILE A 89 31.49 -19.72 -37.84
C ILE A 89 32.96 -19.85 -37.41
N GLU A 90 33.77 -20.62 -38.14
CA GLU A 90 35.22 -20.74 -37.90
C GLU A 90 35.93 -19.38 -38.01
N ALA A 91 35.63 -18.59 -39.02
CA ALA A 91 36.24 -17.28 -39.23
C ALA A 91 35.86 -16.24 -38.17
N GLU A 92 34.63 -16.26 -37.65
CA GLU A 92 34.17 -15.37 -36.58
C GLU A 92 34.81 -15.75 -35.24
N LEU A 93 34.90 -17.05 -34.92
CA LEU A 93 35.55 -17.54 -33.71
C LEU A 93 37.07 -17.27 -33.72
N ALA A 94 37.72 -17.41 -34.89
CA ALA A 94 39.13 -17.06 -35.05
C ALA A 94 39.40 -15.57 -34.83
N ARG A 95 38.49 -14.68 -35.27
CA ARG A 95 38.61 -13.22 -35.08
C ARG A 95 38.56 -12.81 -33.60
N HIS A 96 37.65 -13.38 -32.80
CA HIS A 96 37.49 -13.00 -31.39
C HIS A 96 38.48 -13.69 -30.44
N THR A 97 39.22 -14.70 -30.91
CA THR A 97 40.20 -15.45 -30.10
C THR A 97 41.66 -15.18 -30.53
N ALA A 98 41.91 -14.31 -31.52
CA ALA A 98 43.22 -14.11 -32.14
C ALA A 98 44.30 -13.61 -31.15
N ASP A 99 43.96 -12.68 -30.28
CA ASP A 99 44.94 -11.86 -29.54
C ASP A 99 45.02 -12.12 -28.02
N THR A 100 44.30 -13.12 -27.48
CA THR A 100 44.23 -13.37 -26.02
C THR A 100 44.40 -14.85 -25.65
N PRO A 101 45.39 -15.24 -24.82
CA PRO A 101 45.55 -16.61 -24.35
C PRO A 101 44.44 -17.01 -23.36
N LEU A 102 43.89 -18.22 -23.52
CA LEU A 102 42.81 -18.78 -22.68
C LEU A 102 43.37 -19.51 -21.45
N GLU A 103 43.86 -18.79 -20.44
CA GLU A 103 44.55 -19.41 -19.30
C GLU A 103 43.60 -19.87 -18.17
N LEU A 104 43.58 -21.15 -17.80
CA LEU A 104 42.92 -21.61 -16.56
C LEU A 104 43.79 -21.25 -15.34
N THR A 105 43.39 -20.25 -14.57
CA THR A 105 44.11 -19.78 -13.37
C THR A 105 43.36 -20.16 -12.09
N GLY A 106 44.02 -20.13 -10.92
CA GLY A 106 43.36 -20.28 -9.62
C GLY A 106 42.19 -19.29 -9.41
N ALA A 107 42.25 -18.10 -10.02
CA ALA A 107 41.18 -17.12 -10.04
C ALA A 107 39.99 -17.53 -10.94
N ALA A 108 40.25 -18.23 -12.06
CA ALA A 108 39.20 -18.79 -12.92
C ALA A 108 38.34 -19.82 -12.18
N PHE A 109 38.94 -20.57 -11.25
CA PHE A 109 38.21 -21.56 -10.47
C PHE A 109 37.42 -20.92 -9.32
N SER A 110 37.96 -19.91 -8.63
CA SER A 110 37.31 -19.32 -7.45
C SER A 110 36.25 -18.25 -7.79
N ASP A 111 36.45 -17.50 -8.87
CA ASP A 111 35.53 -16.47 -9.35
C ASP A 111 35.51 -16.40 -10.90
N PRO A 112 34.78 -17.33 -11.55
CA PRO A 112 34.74 -17.42 -13.01
C PRO A 112 34.32 -16.12 -13.71
N ASP A 113 33.51 -15.28 -13.06
CA ASP A 113 33.04 -13.99 -13.62
C ASP A 113 34.15 -12.95 -13.78
N ARG A 114 35.25 -13.10 -13.04
CA ARG A 114 36.46 -12.25 -13.16
C ARG A 114 37.50 -12.84 -14.07
N TRP A 115 37.25 -14.02 -14.64
CA TRP A 115 38.18 -14.69 -15.52
C TRP A 115 38.22 -13.97 -16.87
N PRO A 116 39.34 -13.32 -17.27
CA PRO A 116 39.39 -12.58 -18.54
C PRO A 116 39.06 -13.46 -19.74
N ALA A 117 39.42 -14.74 -19.68
CA ALA A 117 39.14 -15.71 -20.74
C ALA A 117 37.64 -16.04 -20.87
N LEU A 118 36.82 -15.86 -19.82
CA LEU A 118 35.37 -15.99 -19.95
C LEU A 118 34.79 -14.95 -20.92
N SER A 119 35.33 -13.72 -20.94
CA SER A 119 34.89 -12.69 -21.89
C SER A 119 35.13 -13.10 -23.34
N VAL A 120 36.30 -13.71 -23.62
CA VAL A 120 36.66 -14.25 -24.93
C VAL A 120 35.71 -15.37 -25.36
N VAL A 121 35.36 -16.29 -24.45
CA VAL A 121 34.40 -17.37 -24.73
C VAL A 121 32.99 -16.81 -24.98
N LEU A 122 32.57 -15.79 -24.22
CA LEU A 122 31.28 -15.13 -24.42
C LEU A 122 31.20 -14.35 -25.74
N ASP A 123 32.29 -13.69 -26.16
CA ASP A 123 32.36 -12.96 -27.42
C ASP A 123 32.40 -13.92 -28.62
N ALA A 124 33.10 -15.04 -28.48
CA ALA A 124 33.04 -16.16 -29.40
C ALA A 124 31.60 -16.69 -29.57
N PHE A 125 30.89 -16.92 -28.47
CA PHE A 125 29.47 -17.33 -28.50
C PHE A 125 28.57 -16.25 -29.14
N ALA A 126 28.80 -14.97 -28.83
CA ALA A 126 28.07 -13.87 -29.44
C ALA A 126 28.33 -13.74 -30.96
N GLY A 127 29.56 -13.99 -31.40
CA GLY A 127 29.92 -14.09 -32.81
C GLY A 127 29.13 -15.21 -33.50
N TRP A 128 29.11 -16.40 -32.91
CA TRP A 128 28.30 -17.52 -33.39
C TRP A 128 26.81 -17.16 -33.51
N GLN A 129 26.24 -16.44 -32.52
CA GLN A 129 24.85 -16.00 -32.57
C GLN A 129 24.56 -15.07 -33.77
N ARG A 130 25.50 -14.18 -34.13
CA ARG A 130 25.35 -13.30 -35.30
C ARG A 130 25.37 -14.08 -36.61
N VAL A 131 26.33 -14.99 -36.76
CA VAL A 131 26.47 -15.84 -37.96
C VAL A 131 25.24 -16.72 -38.13
N CYS A 132 24.71 -17.28 -37.03
CA CYS A 132 23.49 -18.09 -37.04
C CYS A 132 22.19 -17.27 -37.11
N ARG A 133 22.27 -15.93 -37.28
CA ARG A 133 21.13 -15.00 -37.37
C ARG A 133 20.12 -15.14 -36.23
N VAL A 134 20.60 -15.42 -35.01
CA VAL A 134 19.75 -15.41 -33.81
C VAL A 134 19.05 -14.04 -33.72
N PRO A 135 17.72 -13.98 -33.53
CA PRO A 135 17.01 -12.71 -33.37
C PRO A 135 17.63 -11.86 -32.27
N GLU A 136 17.79 -10.56 -32.52
CA GLU A 136 18.52 -9.66 -31.62
C GLU A 136 17.94 -9.64 -30.20
N GLU A 137 16.60 -9.75 -30.08
CA GLU A 137 15.87 -9.83 -28.81
C GLU A 137 16.25 -11.05 -27.93
N HIS A 138 16.78 -12.14 -28.52
CA HIS A 138 17.14 -13.37 -27.81
C HIS A 138 18.64 -13.49 -27.51
N ARG A 139 19.51 -12.73 -28.20
CA ARG A 139 20.97 -12.88 -28.13
C ARG A 139 21.51 -12.71 -26.71
N GLU A 140 21.11 -11.63 -26.04
CA GLU A 140 21.62 -11.31 -24.70
C GLU A 140 21.14 -12.32 -23.65
N THR A 141 19.87 -12.72 -23.70
CA THR A 141 19.31 -13.74 -22.81
C THR A 141 20.00 -15.09 -22.99
N MET A 142 20.30 -15.50 -24.23
CA MET A 142 21.10 -16.70 -24.52
C MET A 142 22.55 -16.58 -24.03
N ARG A 143 23.17 -15.39 -24.16
CA ARG A 143 24.54 -15.11 -23.70
C ARG A 143 24.65 -15.20 -22.17
N LEU A 144 23.67 -14.68 -21.44
CA LEU A 144 23.56 -14.80 -19.99
C LEU A 144 23.38 -16.27 -19.55
N ALA A 145 22.50 -17.01 -20.22
CA ALA A 145 22.29 -18.44 -19.94
C ALA A 145 23.57 -19.26 -20.18
N PHE A 146 24.27 -19.00 -21.28
CA PHE A 146 25.54 -19.65 -21.60
C PHE A 146 26.59 -19.41 -20.52
N ARG A 147 26.74 -18.16 -20.03
CA ARG A 147 27.70 -17.81 -18.97
C ARG A 147 27.54 -18.71 -17.74
N GLU A 148 26.30 -18.91 -17.29
CA GLU A 148 26.00 -19.72 -16.10
C GLU A 148 26.16 -21.22 -16.36
N ASP A 149 25.63 -21.69 -17.48
CA ASP A 149 25.71 -23.10 -17.86
C ASP A 149 27.16 -23.53 -18.10
N PHE A 150 28.05 -22.60 -18.46
CA PHE A 150 29.48 -22.83 -18.59
C PHE A 150 30.15 -23.13 -17.25
N VAL A 151 29.88 -22.36 -16.21
CA VAL A 151 30.40 -22.64 -14.87
C VAL A 151 29.92 -24.01 -14.37
N LEU A 152 28.63 -24.31 -14.57
CA LEU A 152 28.05 -25.60 -14.21
C LEU A 152 28.66 -26.76 -15.01
N ALA A 153 28.91 -26.55 -16.30
CA ALA A 153 29.50 -27.55 -17.18
C ALA A 153 30.97 -27.85 -16.80
N LEU A 154 31.75 -26.83 -16.44
CA LEU A 154 33.12 -27.00 -15.96
C LEU A 154 33.15 -27.80 -14.65
N ALA A 155 32.27 -27.46 -13.69
CA ALA A 155 32.19 -28.18 -12.42
C ALA A 155 31.72 -29.63 -12.59
N ALA A 156 30.72 -29.87 -13.44
CA ALA A 156 30.24 -31.21 -13.74
C ALA A 156 31.31 -32.05 -14.46
N GLY A 157 32.02 -31.45 -15.43
CA GLY A 157 33.09 -32.12 -16.18
C GLY A 157 34.23 -32.58 -15.28
N LEU A 158 34.62 -31.78 -14.29
CA LEU A 158 35.65 -32.15 -13.31
C LEU A 158 35.26 -33.32 -12.40
N ARG A 159 33.97 -33.51 -12.16
CA ARG A 159 33.42 -34.55 -11.26
C ARG A 159 33.02 -35.83 -11.99
N ASP A 160 33.21 -35.89 -13.32
CA ASP A 160 32.83 -37.03 -14.14
C ASP A 160 33.83 -38.18 -13.94
N PRO A 161 33.43 -39.30 -13.30
CA PRO A 161 34.34 -40.40 -13.01
C PRO A 161 34.91 -41.07 -14.28
N SER A 162 34.16 -41.00 -15.40
CA SER A 162 34.58 -41.59 -16.67
C SER A 162 35.74 -40.83 -17.33
N ARG A 163 35.96 -39.57 -16.93
CA ARG A 163 36.94 -38.64 -17.51
C ARG A 163 38.04 -38.23 -16.52
N GLU A 164 38.08 -38.86 -15.35
CA GLU A 164 39.05 -38.55 -14.30
C GLU A 164 40.50 -38.66 -14.81
N ALA A 165 40.78 -39.66 -15.68
CA ALA A 165 42.10 -39.87 -16.27
C ALA A 165 42.56 -38.69 -17.16
N ASP A 166 41.62 -38.00 -17.84
CA ASP A 166 41.93 -36.86 -18.71
C ASP A 166 42.36 -35.62 -17.90
N TYR A 167 41.85 -35.49 -16.67
CA TYR A 167 42.03 -34.30 -15.82
C TYR A 167 43.01 -34.52 -14.66
N ARG A 168 43.44 -35.77 -14.40
CA ARG A 168 44.22 -36.15 -13.21
C ARG A 168 45.50 -35.33 -13.02
N ALA A 169 46.27 -35.10 -14.08
CA ALA A 169 47.50 -34.33 -14.01
C ALA A 169 47.25 -32.84 -13.74
N MET A 170 46.19 -32.28 -14.32
CA MET A 170 45.75 -30.91 -14.02
C MET A 170 45.28 -30.79 -12.56
N LEU A 171 44.48 -31.74 -12.08
CA LEU A 171 43.97 -31.75 -10.70
C LEU A 171 45.09 -31.88 -9.66
N ALA A 172 46.15 -32.62 -9.99
CA ALA A 172 47.34 -32.73 -9.13
C ALA A 172 48.07 -31.39 -8.94
N GLU A 173 47.97 -30.48 -9.91
CA GLU A 173 48.57 -29.13 -9.84
C GLU A 173 47.68 -28.08 -9.15
N VAL A 174 46.37 -28.32 -8.98
CA VAL A 174 45.36 -27.29 -8.62
C VAL A 174 44.89 -27.32 -7.15
N THR A 175 45.48 -28.14 -6.27
CA THR A 175 45.15 -28.30 -4.81
C THR A 175 43.77 -28.94 -4.47
N ARG A 176 43.69 -29.56 -3.28
CA ARG A 176 42.69 -30.56 -2.82
C ARG A 176 41.22 -30.15 -2.71
N THR A 177 40.85 -28.89 -2.92
CA THR A 177 39.45 -28.43 -2.94
C THR A 177 39.16 -27.87 -4.32
N THR A 178 38.31 -28.55 -5.11
CA THR A 178 37.88 -28.10 -6.43
C THR A 178 37.26 -26.70 -6.34
N PRO A 179 37.90 -25.63 -6.84
CA PRO A 179 37.49 -24.28 -6.47
C PRO A 179 36.20 -23.82 -7.19
N LEU A 180 35.73 -24.59 -8.18
CA LEU A 180 34.48 -24.36 -8.91
C LEU A 180 33.22 -24.68 -8.10
N ASP A 181 33.31 -25.42 -7.00
CA ASP A 181 32.14 -25.89 -6.26
C ASP A 181 31.31 -24.74 -5.70
N GLY A 182 31.97 -23.72 -5.16
CA GLY A 182 31.30 -22.51 -4.70
C GLY A 182 30.68 -21.72 -5.86
N ALA A 183 31.33 -21.65 -7.03
CA ALA A 183 30.80 -20.94 -8.19
C ALA A 183 29.62 -21.66 -8.85
N ALA A 184 29.70 -22.99 -8.94
CA ALA A 184 28.63 -23.84 -9.40
C ALA A 184 27.44 -23.82 -8.46
N GLN A 185 27.66 -23.88 -7.14
CA GLN A 185 26.58 -23.77 -6.16
C GLN A 185 25.85 -22.44 -6.30
N ARG A 186 26.58 -21.32 -6.39
CA ARG A 186 25.96 -20.00 -6.63
C ARG A 186 25.18 -19.92 -7.94
N ALA A 187 25.66 -20.56 -9.01
CA ALA A 187 24.94 -20.62 -10.27
C ALA A 187 23.63 -21.42 -10.13
N LEU A 188 23.65 -22.54 -9.40
CA LEU A 188 22.44 -23.31 -9.06
C LEU A 188 21.47 -22.50 -8.19
N ASP A 189 21.99 -21.81 -7.18
CA ASP A 189 21.24 -20.94 -6.26
C ASP A 189 20.50 -19.85 -7.03
N TRP A 190 21.18 -19.17 -7.97
CA TRP A 190 20.55 -18.18 -8.87
C TRP A 190 19.51 -18.78 -9.81
N GLN A 191 19.75 -19.98 -10.35
CA GLN A 191 18.78 -20.67 -11.21
C GLN A 191 17.53 -21.06 -10.40
N ALA A 192 17.70 -21.61 -9.20
CA ALA A 192 16.62 -21.97 -8.29
C ALA A 192 15.82 -20.75 -7.82
N TYR A 193 16.50 -19.65 -7.49
CA TYR A 193 15.85 -18.39 -7.09
C TYR A 193 15.03 -17.79 -8.24
N ARG A 194 15.58 -17.73 -9.46
CA ARG A 194 14.81 -17.26 -10.64
C ARG A 194 13.61 -18.15 -10.94
N ALA A 195 13.77 -19.47 -10.87
CA ALA A 195 12.66 -20.40 -11.06
C ALA A 195 11.54 -20.12 -10.05
N ARG A 196 11.87 -19.89 -8.77
CA ARG A 196 10.90 -19.49 -7.73
C ARG A 196 10.22 -18.16 -8.03
N LEU A 197 10.93 -17.14 -8.49
CA LEU A 197 10.32 -15.86 -8.89
C LEU A 197 9.34 -16.03 -10.06
N VAL A 198 9.70 -16.86 -11.04
CA VAL A 198 8.84 -17.15 -12.20
C VAL A 198 7.62 -17.98 -11.81
N GLU A 199 7.79 -18.93 -10.90
CA GLU A 199 6.69 -19.74 -10.37
C GLU A 199 5.74 -18.89 -9.52
N ALA A 200 6.26 -17.92 -8.75
CA ALA A 200 5.48 -17.11 -7.82
C ALA A 200 4.29 -16.39 -8.50
N VAL A 201 4.44 -15.94 -9.75
CA VAL A 201 3.34 -15.28 -10.48
C VAL A 201 2.26 -16.25 -10.98
N HIS A 202 2.59 -17.54 -11.07
CA HIS A 202 1.68 -18.61 -11.51
C HIS A 202 1.03 -19.36 -10.35
N ARG A 203 1.47 -19.13 -9.12
CA ARG A 203 0.82 -19.69 -7.94
C ARG A 203 -0.60 -19.12 -7.82
N PRO A 204 -1.59 -19.96 -7.45
CA PRO A 204 -2.95 -19.49 -7.23
C PRO A 204 -3.01 -18.35 -6.22
N LEU A 205 -3.71 -17.28 -6.58
CA LEU A 205 -4.13 -16.24 -5.67
C LEU A 205 -5.01 -16.85 -4.60
N ARG A 206 -4.92 -16.27 -3.40
CA ARG A 206 -5.69 -16.75 -2.27
C ARG A 206 -7.18 -16.49 -2.49
N SER A 207 -7.96 -17.57 -2.42
CA SER A 207 -9.41 -17.57 -2.49
C SER A 207 -10.01 -17.86 -1.11
N LEU A 208 -11.15 -17.23 -0.82
CA LEU A 208 -11.96 -17.51 0.36
C LEU A 208 -12.68 -18.85 0.33
N ASP A 209 -12.85 -19.41 -0.85
CA ASP A 209 -13.50 -20.70 -1.04
C ASP A 209 -12.85 -21.38 -2.25
N PRO A 210 -11.69 -22.05 -2.04
CA PRO A 210 -10.95 -22.70 -3.11
C PRO A 210 -11.72 -23.83 -3.81
N GLU A 211 -12.79 -24.33 -3.20
CA GLU A 211 -13.65 -25.37 -3.76
C GLU A 211 -14.64 -24.78 -4.78
N ARG A 212 -15.16 -23.58 -4.52
CA ARG A 212 -16.18 -22.93 -5.36
C ARG A 212 -15.63 -21.85 -6.29
N VAL A 213 -14.50 -21.24 -5.96
CA VAL A 213 -13.88 -20.17 -6.75
C VAL A 213 -12.77 -20.75 -7.63
N PRO A 214 -12.78 -20.51 -8.94
CA PRO A 214 -11.71 -20.96 -9.83
C PRO A 214 -10.34 -20.44 -9.39
N ARG A 215 -9.32 -21.28 -9.56
CA ARG A 215 -7.93 -20.93 -9.21
C ARG A 215 -7.37 -20.00 -10.30
N PHE A 216 -7.20 -18.73 -9.94
CA PHE A 216 -6.50 -17.75 -10.76
C PHE A 216 -5.16 -17.41 -10.15
N SER A 217 -4.14 -17.22 -10.96
CA SER A 217 -2.83 -16.71 -10.54
C SER A 217 -2.70 -15.21 -10.78
N LEU A 218 -1.61 -14.60 -10.29
CA LEU A 218 -1.32 -13.20 -10.60
C LEU A 218 -1.14 -13.02 -12.11
N HIS A 219 -0.46 -13.97 -12.77
CA HIS A 219 -0.23 -13.96 -14.21
C HIS A 219 -1.55 -13.92 -15.00
N ASP A 220 -2.57 -14.65 -14.54
CA ASP A 220 -3.84 -14.73 -15.26
C ASP A 220 -4.63 -13.41 -15.22
N LEU A 221 -4.62 -12.72 -14.07
CA LEU A 221 -5.44 -11.53 -13.85
C LEU A 221 -4.69 -10.19 -14.01
N TYR A 222 -3.37 -10.20 -14.13
CA TYR A 222 -2.57 -8.98 -14.20
C TYR A 222 -2.90 -8.13 -15.44
N VAL A 223 -3.09 -6.83 -15.21
CA VAL A 223 -3.23 -5.81 -16.25
C VAL A 223 -2.07 -4.83 -16.06
N PRO A 224 -1.32 -4.47 -17.13
CA PRO A 224 -0.24 -3.50 -17.06
C PRO A 224 -0.71 -2.19 -16.42
N LEU A 225 0.07 -1.62 -15.51
CA LEU A 225 -0.33 -0.42 -14.77
C LEU A 225 0.12 0.87 -15.49
N ARG A 226 -0.56 1.97 -15.18
CA ARG A 226 -0.12 3.32 -15.55
C ARG A 226 0.45 4.01 -14.32
N ALA A 227 1.41 4.89 -14.54
CA ALA A 227 1.96 5.73 -13.49
C ALA A 227 2.10 7.17 -13.95
N SER A 228 1.91 8.11 -13.03
CA SER A 228 2.30 9.49 -13.24
C SER A 228 3.72 9.74 -12.74
N VAL A 229 4.42 10.67 -13.38
CA VAL A 229 5.72 11.15 -12.92
C VAL A 229 5.48 12.15 -11.78
N GLY A 230 5.81 11.74 -10.57
CA GLY A 230 5.40 12.41 -9.33
C GLY A 230 3.98 12.06 -8.90
N GLU A 231 3.66 12.41 -7.66
CA GLU A 231 2.32 12.25 -7.10
C GLU A 231 1.42 13.42 -7.53
N PRO A 232 0.21 13.15 -8.04
CA PRO A 232 -0.74 14.20 -8.35
C PRO A 232 -1.10 15.00 -7.08
N PRO A 233 -1.14 16.35 -7.14
CA PRO A 233 -1.53 17.14 -5.99
C PRO A 233 -3.00 16.88 -5.61
N ALA A 234 -3.35 17.13 -4.36
CA ALA A 234 -4.75 17.13 -3.95
C ALA A 234 -5.54 18.20 -4.75
N PRO A 235 -6.83 17.96 -5.06
CA PRO A 235 -7.63 18.86 -5.90
C PRO A 235 -7.60 20.33 -5.45
N GLU A 236 -7.63 20.57 -4.15
CA GLU A 236 -7.57 21.90 -3.53
C GLU A 236 -6.23 22.63 -3.73
N HIS A 237 -5.16 21.89 -4.04
CA HIS A 237 -3.83 22.44 -4.28
C HIS A 237 -3.54 22.66 -5.77
N ARG A 238 -4.37 22.15 -6.68
CA ARG A 238 -4.21 22.32 -8.13
C ARG A 238 -4.78 23.67 -8.57
N ARG A 239 -3.97 24.50 -9.24
CA ARG A 239 -4.39 25.81 -9.75
C ARG A 239 -4.56 25.79 -11.25
N LYS A 240 -5.41 26.71 -11.73
CA LYS A 240 -5.60 26.92 -13.18
C LYS A 240 -4.30 27.48 -13.78
N GLY A 241 -3.70 26.73 -14.71
CA GLY A 241 -2.42 27.08 -15.36
C GLY A 241 -1.21 26.25 -14.90
N ASP A 242 -1.36 25.37 -13.92
CA ASP A 242 -0.29 24.45 -13.52
C ASP A 242 0.13 23.51 -14.69
N PRO A 243 1.42 23.13 -14.80
CA PRO A 243 1.90 22.27 -15.88
C PRO A 243 1.25 20.88 -15.84
N LEU A 244 1.05 20.29 -17.02
CA LEU A 244 0.50 18.95 -17.16
C LEU A 244 1.46 17.90 -16.56
N ILE A 245 0.89 16.91 -15.89
CA ILE A 245 1.60 15.84 -15.21
C ILE A 245 1.92 14.73 -16.22
N PRO A 246 3.18 14.31 -16.38
CA PRO A 246 3.48 13.22 -17.30
C PRO A 246 2.86 11.90 -16.86
N ILE A 247 2.16 11.20 -17.75
CA ILE A 247 1.59 9.85 -17.52
C ILE A 247 2.19 8.83 -18.49
N ARG A 248 2.61 7.67 -18.00
CA ARG A 248 3.28 6.62 -18.79
C ARG A 248 2.76 5.23 -18.44
N TRP A 249 2.97 4.27 -19.34
CA TRP A 249 2.88 2.85 -18.99
C TRP A 249 4.03 2.48 -18.05
N LEU A 250 3.70 1.87 -16.91
CA LEU A 250 4.68 1.61 -15.86
C LEU A 250 5.76 0.63 -16.32
N ASP A 251 5.36 -0.44 -17.02
CA ASP A 251 6.29 -1.47 -17.49
C ASP A 251 7.29 -0.90 -18.50
N ASP A 252 6.83 -0.05 -19.42
CA ASP A 252 7.66 0.58 -20.45
C ASP A 252 8.67 1.55 -19.81
N GLU A 253 8.23 2.42 -18.89
CA GLU A 253 9.11 3.35 -18.17
C GLU A 253 10.19 2.61 -17.35
N LEU A 254 9.82 1.52 -16.68
CA LEU A 254 10.77 0.73 -15.89
C LEU A 254 11.75 -0.03 -16.79
N ASP A 255 11.30 -0.58 -17.91
CA ASP A 255 12.17 -1.27 -18.88
C ASP A 255 13.18 -0.31 -19.48
N GLU A 256 12.74 0.86 -19.96
CA GLU A 256 13.62 1.90 -20.49
C GLU A 256 14.64 2.36 -19.45
N TRP A 257 14.22 2.55 -18.20
CA TRP A 257 15.11 2.92 -17.10
C TRP A 257 16.19 1.86 -16.82
N ILE A 258 15.79 0.59 -16.75
CA ILE A 258 16.70 -0.54 -16.51
C ILE A 258 17.70 -0.69 -17.66
N GLU A 259 17.26 -0.51 -18.91
CA GLU A 259 18.12 -0.64 -20.09
C GLU A 259 19.06 0.53 -20.26
N ARG A 260 18.61 1.75 -19.94
CA ARG A 260 19.44 2.95 -19.97
C ARG A 260 20.58 2.89 -18.96
N ALA A 261 20.36 2.26 -17.81
CA ALA A 261 21.36 1.99 -16.78
C ALA A 261 22.28 3.21 -16.49
N ASN A 262 21.68 4.38 -16.29
CA ASN A 262 22.42 5.63 -16.11
C ASN A 262 22.92 5.77 -14.67
N PRO A 263 24.22 5.98 -14.41
CA PRO A 263 24.75 6.16 -13.05
C PRO A 263 24.13 7.34 -12.28
N ARG A 264 23.65 8.38 -12.98
CA ARG A 264 22.96 9.54 -12.38
C ARG A 264 21.48 9.28 -12.08
N ASP A 265 20.94 8.16 -12.56
CA ASP A 265 19.54 7.77 -12.40
C ASP A 265 19.46 6.30 -11.94
N ALA A 266 20.10 6.00 -10.82
CA ALA A 266 20.24 4.63 -10.32
C ALA A 266 19.10 4.21 -9.36
N VAL A 267 18.16 5.11 -9.06
CA VAL A 267 17.08 4.89 -8.07
C VAL A 267 15.74 5.33 -8.65
N ARG A 268 14.77 4.42 -8.63
CA ARG A 268 13.35 4.70 -8.90
C ARG A 268 12.50 4.41 -7.67
N VAL A 269 11.43 5.18 -7.52
CA VAL A 269 10.53 5.06 -6.38
C VAL A 269 9.11 4.92 -6.89
N LEU A 270 8.50 3.77 -6.63
CA LEU A 270 7.14 3.44 -6.97
C LEU A 270 6.21 3.76 -5.79
N SER A 271 5.44 4.84 -5.90
CA SER A 271 4.44 5.24 -4.92
C SER A 271 3.03 4.89 -5.38
N GLY A 272 2.06 4.97 -4.48
CA GLY A 272 0.65 4.74 -4.82
C GLY A 272 -0.17 4.31 -3.62
N GLU A 273 -1.49 4.39 -3.75
CA GLU A 273 -2.45 4.01 -2.70
C GLU A 273 -2.38 2.51 -2.35
N PRO A 274 -2.90 2.10 -1.17
CA PRO A 274 -3.15 0.70 -0.86
C PRO A 274 -4.01 0.03 -1.93
N GLY A 275 -3.71 -1.23 -2.27
CA GLY A 275 -4.48 -1.98 -3.26
C GLY A 275 -4.24 -1.60 -4.73
N ALA A 276 -3.48 -0.55 -5.02
CA ALA A 276 -3.21 -0.06 -6.39
C ALA A 276 -2.39 -1.04 -7.27
N GLY A 277 -1.77 -2.07 -6.70
CA GLY A 277 -1.05 -3.11 -7.44
C GLY A 277 0.48 -2.95 -7.48
N LYS A 278 1.08 -2.10 -6.63
CA LYS A 278 2.54 -1.90 -6.55
C LYS A 278 3.32 -3.22 -6.38
N SER A 279 3.03 -3.98 -5.32
CA SER A 279 3.66 -5.28 -5.05
C SER A 279 3.45 -6.29 -6.19
N SER A 280 2.26 -6.26 -6.81
CA SER A 280 1.96 -7.07 -7.98
C SER A 280 2.84 -6.68 -9.18
N ALA A 281 3.02 -5.39 -9.45
CA ALA A 281 3.90 -4.90 -10.50
C ALA A 281 5.37 -5.24 -10.22
N CYS A 282 5.85 -5.07 -8.99
CA CYS A 282 7.20 -5.49 -8.56
C CYS A 282 7.42 -6.99 -8.78
N THR A 283 6.44 -7.82 -8.41
CA THR A 283 6.52 -9.28 -8.60
C THR A 283 6.51 -9.67 -10.08
N MET A 284 5.65 -9.04 -10.89
CA MET A 284 5.58 -9.27 -12.33
C MET A 284 6.87 -8.82 -13.03
N LEU A 285 7.44 -7.67 -12.66
CA LEU A 285 8.72 -7.19 -13.15
C LEU A 285 9.85 -8.16 -12.80
N ALA A 286 9.93 -8.60 -11.55
CA ALA A 286 10.94 -9.56 -11.09
C ALA A 286 10.84 -10.88 -11.87
N ALA A 287 9.64 -11.44 -12.03
CA ALA A 287 9.42 -12.66 -12.79
C ALA A 287 9.77 -12.49 -14.28
N ARG A 288 9.42 -11.36 -14.90
CA ARG A 288 9.73 -11.05 -16.30
C ARG A 288 11.23 -10.92 -16.53
N LEU A 289 11.94 -10.20 -15.66
CA LEU A 289 13.40 -10.06 -15.71
C LEU A 289 14.12 -11.40 -15.43
N ALA A 290 13.61 -12.19 -14.48
CA ALA A 290 14.11 -13.53 -14.20
C ALA A 290 14.00 -14.46 -15.41
N ARG A 291 12.88 -14.42 -16.16
CA ARG A 291 12.74 -15.17 -17.44
C ARG A 291 13.75 -14.74 -18.50
N LYS A 292 14.07 -13.45 -18.55
CA LYS A 292 15.10 -12.87 -19.45
C LYS A 292 16.54 -13.19 -19.00
N GLY A 293 16.72 -13.91 -17.88
CA GLY A 293 18.02 -14.25 -17.32
C GLY A 293 18.71 -13.08 -16.59
N ARG A 294 18.05 -11.92 -16.44
CA ARG A 294 18.61 -10.77 -15.71
C ARG A 294 18.70 -11.05 -14.21
N ARG A 295 19.69 -10.42 -13.57
CA ARG A 295 19.89 -10.50 -12.12
C ARG A 295 18.96 -9.53 -11.42
N VAL A 296 17.97 -10.07 -10.73
CA VAL A 296 16.97 -9.30 -9.98
C VAL A 296 16.78 -9.94 -8.61
N LEU A 297 16.70 -9.11 -7.58
CA LEU A 297 16.37 -9.50 -6.21
C LEU A 297 15.07 -8.81 -5.83
N LEU A 298 14.09 -9.58 -5.35
CA LEU A 298 12.85 -9.07 -4.80
C LEU A 298 12.84 -9.30 -3.29
N VAL A 299 12.87 -8.21 -2.52
CA VAL A 299 12.89 -8.23 -1.06
C VAL A 299 11.63 -7.56 -0.52
N PRO A 300 10.66 -8.33 -0.02
CA PRO A 300 9.53 -7.79 0.74
C PRO A 300 10.05 -7.26 2.09
N LEU A 301 9.94 -5.95 2.32
CA LEU A 301 10.48 -5.29 3.51
C LEU A 301 9.76 -5.73 4.80
N SER A 302 8.54 -6.24 4.70
CA SER A 302 7.82 -6.88 5.82
C SER A 302 8.52 -8.13 6.39
N ARG A 303 9.50 -8.68 5.67
CA ARG A 303 10.31 -9.84 6.11
C ARG A 303 11.64 -9.46 6.74
N LEU A 304 11.99 -8.17 6.75
CA LEU A 304 13.21 -7.69 7.37
C LEU A 304 12.93 -7.27 8.81
N ASN A 305 13.82 -7.64 9.72
CA ASN A 305 13.81 -7.14 11.09
C ASN A 305 14.78 -5.96 11.20
N TYR A 306 14.27 -4.75 10.95
CA TYR A 306 15.10 -3.57 10.97
C TYR A 306 15.14 -2.91 12.36
N THR A 307 16.17 -3.22 13.13
CA THR A 307 16.52 -2.53 14.39
C THR A 307 17.88 -1.81 14.33
N GLY A 308 18.57 -1.83 13.19
CA GLY A 308 19.98 -1.43 13.09
C GLY A 308 20.47 -1.13 11.67
N ASP A 309 21.38 -1.94 11.14
CA ASP A 309 22.02 -1.71 9.83
C ASP A 309 21.26 -2.43 8.69
N ALA A 310 20.77 -1.64 7.72
CA ALA A 310 19.96 -2.15 6.61
C ALA A 310 20.75 -3.14 5.75
N ARG A 311 22.06 -2.89 5.61
CA ARG A 311 22.94 -3.76 4.85
C ARG A 311 23.06 -5.14 5.48
N ALA A 312 23.35 -5.21 6.77
CA ALA A 312 23.51 -6.48 7.48
C ALA A 312 22.25 -7.35 7.39
N GLU A 313 21.09 -6.73 7.55
CA GLU A 313 19.81 -7.44 7.48
C GLU A 313 19.45 -7.89 6.05
N LEU A 314 19.75 -7.07 5.05
CA LEU A 314 19.65 -7.49 3.63
C LEU A 314 20.59 -8.66 3.32
N SER A 315 21.85 -8.60 3.77
CA SER A 315 22.83 -9.68 3.58
C SER A 315 22.35 -11.00 4.22
N ARG A 316 21.77 -10.93 5.43
CA ARG A 316 21.16 -12.08 6.11
C ARG A 316 19.99 -12.65 5.30
N PHE A 317 19.02 -11.79 4.95
CA PHE A 317 17.85 -12.19 4.16
C PHE A 317 18.25 -12.86 2.85
N LEU A 318 19.22 -12.30 2.12
CA LEU A 318 19.68 -12.86 0.86
C LEU A 318 20.43 -14.17 1.02
N SER A 319 21.19 -14.33 2.10
CA SER A 319 21.84 -15.61 2.41
C SER A 319 20.80 -16.71 2.65
N ASP A 320 19.73 -16.39 3.37
CA ASP A 320 18.62 -17.33 3.65
C ASP A 320 17.78 -17.62 2.39
N GLU A 321 17.47 -16.60 1.60
CA GLU A 321 16.54 -16.71 0.47
C GLU A 321 17.21 -17.12 -0.85
N VAL A 322 18.44 -16.69 -1.11
CA VAL A 322 19.17 -17.01 -2.35
C VAL A 322 20.15 -18.16 -2.12
N GLY A 323 20.77 -18.26 -0.94
CA GLY A 323 21.84 -19.21 -0.62
C GLY A 323 23.21 -18.54 -0.43
N HIS A 324 23.34 -17.26 -0.78
CA HIS A 324 24.55 -16.45 -0.60
C HIS A 324 24.23 -14.94 -0.61
N ASP A 325 25.15 -14.12 -0.10
CA ASP A 325 25.06 -12.65 -0.22
C ASP A 325 25.37 -12.19 -1.66
N ALA A 326 24.31 -12.01 -2.45
CA ALA A 326 24.39 -11.53 -3.82
C ALA A 326 24.81 -10.05 -3.94
N LEU A 327 24.59 -9.22 -2.92
CA LEU A 327 24.89 -7.78 -2.97
C LEU A 327 26.37 -7.50 -2.73
N GLU A 328 27.03 -8.28 -1.87
CA GLU A 328 28.47 -8.14 -1.65
C GLU A 328 29.27 -8.39 -2.95
N ARG A 329 28.81 -9.33 -3.78
CA ARG A 329 29.45 -9.71 -5.06
C ARG A 329 29.12 -8.80 -6.23
N ALA A 330 27.95 -8.14 -6.22
CA ALA A 330 27.57 -7.20 -7.26
C ALA A 330 28.63 -6.09 -7.48
N ARG A 331 29.41 -5.77 -6.43
CA ARG A 331 30.56 -4.84 -6.46
C ARG A 331 31.61 -5.17 -7.52
N SER A 332 31.68 -6.42 -7.97
CA SER A 332 32.76 -6.92 -8.82
C SER A 332 32.33 -7.58 -10.13
N ASP A 333 31.03 -7.71 -10.39
CA ASP A 333 30.56 -8.47 -11.54
C ASP A 333 30.61 -7.69 -12.85
N SER A 334 31.18 -8.34 -13.88
CA SER A 334 31.25 -7.88 -15.27
C SER A 334 29.94 -8.18 -16.00
N GLY A 335 28.90 -7.37 -15.81
CA GLY A 335 27.60 -7.58 -16.46
C GLY A 335 26.61 -6.43 -16.24
N PRO A 336 25.36 -6.54 -16.75
CA PRO A 336 24.33 -5.56 -16.47
C PRO A 336 24.11 -5.39 -14.96
N PRO A 337 23.73 -4.18 -14.50
CA PRO A 337 23.54 -3.92 -13.09
C PRO A 337 22.46 -4.84 -12.53
N LEU A 338 22.67 -5.31 -11.29
CA LEU A 338 21.67 -6.05 -10.54
C LEU A 338 20.53 -5.12 -10.17
N LEU A 339 19.28 -5.53 -10.38
CA LEU A 339 18.11 -4.79 -9.91
C LEU A 339 17.73 -5.28 -8.51
N LEU A 340 17.79 -4.40 -7.52
CA LEU A 340 17.27 -4.63 -6.17
C LEU A 340 15.90 -3.97 -6.04
N ILE A 341 14.86 -4.78 -5.87
CA ILE A 341 13.49 -4.33 -5.64
C ILE A 341 13.18 -4.49 -4.15
N LEU A 342 12.94 -3.38 -3.46
CA LEU A 342 12.50 -3.34 -2.07
C LEU A 342 11.02 -2.97 -2.03
N ASP A 343 10.16 -3.92 -1.67
CA ASP A 343 8.70 -3.75 -1.69
C ASP A 343 8.14 -3.58 -0.27
N GLY A 344 7.40 -2.50 -0.04
CA GLY A 344 6.72 -2.22 1.23
C GLY A 344 7.47 -1.25 2.15
N LEU A 345 7.95 -0.11 1.65
CA LEU A 345 8.62 0.91 2.49
C LEU A 345 7.75 1.39 3.66
N ASP A 346 6.42 1.42 3.46
CA ASP A 346 5.46 1.78 4.51
C ASP A 346 5.39 0.75 5.64
N GLU A 347 5.95 -0.45 5.47
CA GLU A 347 6.06 -1.47 6.52
C GLU A 347 7.17 -1.13 7.54
N LEU A 348 8.24 -0.43 7.10
CA LEU A 348 9.33 0.03 7.98
C LEU A 348 8.97 1.31 8.75
N ALA A 349 7.98 2.07 8.25
CA ALA A 349 7.50 3.32 8.82
C ALA A 349 6.44 3.14 9.92
N LYS A 350 6.27 1.92 10.45
CA LYS A 350 5.30 1.60 11.50
C LYS A 350 5.99 1.63 12.87
N VAL A 351 5.31 2.19 13.89
CA VAL A 351 5.73 2.43 15.30
C VAL A 351 5.99 3.91 15.67
N GLY A 352 4.93 4.69 15.87
CA GLY A 352 4.97 5.95 16.63
C GLY A 352 6.03 6.99 16.20
N GLN A 353 6.45 7.86 17.12
CA GLN A 353 7.49 8.87 16.85
C GLN A 353 8.85 8.26 16.46
N GLY A 354 9.08 6.97 16.74
CA GLY A 354 10.32 6.26 16.39
C GLY A 354 10.35 5.75 14.94
N ALA A 355 9.21 5.54 14.29
CA ALA A 355 9.17 4.91 12.97
C ALA A 355 9.62 5.80 11.83
N VAL A 356 9.37 7.11 11.92
CA VAL A 356 9.96 8.07 10.97
C VAL A 356 11.48 8.07 11.11
N THR A 357 12.00 7.98 12.34
CA THR A 357 13.45 7.87 12.61
C THR A 357 14.03 6.56 12.09
N LEU A 358 13.32 5.43 12.26
CA LEU A 358 13.72 4.13 11.72
C LEU A 358 13.72 4.12 10.20
N LEU A 359 12.66 4.61 9.56
CA LEU A 359 12.58 4.71 8.10
C LEU A 359 13.71 5.61 7.57
N ASN A 360 13.92 6.78 8.17
CA ASN A 360 15.01 7.68 7.79
C ASN A 360 16.39 7.03 8.01
N GLY A 361 16.57 6.29 9.10
CA GLY A 361 17.78 5.52 9.39
C GLY A 361 18.03 4.43 8.34
N PHE A 362 16.99 3.69 7.97
CA PHE A 362 17.03 2.66 6.93
C PHE A 362 17.43 3.26 5.59
N ILE A 363 16.73 4.31 5.17
CA ILE A 363 16.99 5.04 3.92
C ILE A 363 18.42 5.62 3.91
N GLY A 364 18.89 6.14 5.04
CA GLY A 364 20.26 6.63 5.22
C GLY A 364 21.31 5.52 5.06
N SER A 365 21.16 4.40 5.79
CA SER A 365 22.05 3.23 5.67
C SER A 365 22.04 2.65 4.25
N LEU A 366 20.86 2.53 3.64
CA LEU A 366 20.71 2.04 2.26
C LEU A 366 21.37 2.96 1.23
N SER A 367 21.26 4.29 1.41
CA SER A 367 21.93 5.28 0.55
C SER A 367 23.46 5.16 0.62
N HIS A 368 23.99 4.91 1.82
CA HIS A 368 25.41 4.64 2.02
C HIS A 368 25.82 3.32 1.33
N ALA A 369 25.09 2.23 1.58
CA ALA A 369 25.36 0.92 0.98
C ALA A 369 25.32 0.98 -0.56
N ARG A 370 24.34 1.66 -1.15
CA ARG A 370 24.25 1.88 -2.61
C ARG A 370 25.47 2.61 -3.16
N SER A 371 25.91 3.66 -2.47
CA SER A 371 27.09 4.43 -2.88
C SER A 371 28.35 3.56 -2.86
N GLU A 372 28.44 2.61 -1.93
CA GLU A 372 29.52 1.63 -1.90
C GLU A 372 29.43 0.58 -3.01
N TRP A 373 28.22 0.05 -3.28
CA TRP A 373 28.01 -0.92 -4.36
C TRP A 373 28.34 -0.34 -5.74
N ASN A 374 28.04 0.95 -5.94
CA ASN A 374 28.24 1.65 -7.21
C ASN A 374 29.55 2.46 -7.28
N ARG A 375 30.49 2.27 -6.33
CA ARG A 375 31.76 3.04 -6.26
C ARG A 375 32.60 2.93 -7.53
N ASN A 376 32.59 1.75 -8.17
CA ASN A 376 33.40 1.43 -9.35
C ASN A 376 32.53 1.22 -10.61
N GLY A 377 31.55 2.12 -10.80
CA GLY A 377 30.55 2.06 -11.88
C GLY A 377 29.19 1.56 -11.39
N LEU A 378 28.16 1.72 -12.22
CA LEU A 378 26.81 1.28 -11.86
C LEU A 378 26.75 -0.26 -11.82
N ARG A 379 26.56 -0.81 -10.62
CA ARG A 379 26.45 -2.25 -10.35
C ARG A 379 25.08 -2.64 -9.82
N VAL A 380 24.40 -1.74 -9.13
CA VAL A 380 23.08 -1.97 -8.53
C VAL A 380 22.14 -0.82 -8.89
N LEU A 381 21.02 -1.19 -9.52
CA LEU A 381 19.83 -0.35 -9.64
C LEU A 381 18.89 -0.63 -8.48
N LEU A 382 18.25 0.41 -7.95
CA LEU A 382 17.38 0.30 -6.79
C LEU A 382 15.96 0.75 -7.14
N LEU A 383 14.99 -0.15 -6.99
CA LEU A 383 13.56 0.17 -7.09
C LEU A 383 12.95 0.05 -5.69
N LEU A 384 12.42 1.16 -5.17
CA LEU A 384 11.75 1.21 -3.88
C LEU A 384 10.24 1.34 -4.08
N ALA A 385 9.42 0.50 -3.45
CA ALA A 385 7.97 0.59 -3.54
C ALA A 385 7.32 0.85 -2.16
N GLY A 386 6.37 1.78 -2.10
CA GLY A 386 5.70 2.15 -0.85
C GLY A 386 4.53 3.11 -1.02
N ARG A 387 3.97 3.59 0.10
CA ARG A 387 2.95 4.65 0.09
C ARG A 387 3.58 6.03 -0.14
N PRO A 388 2.81 7.01 -0.65
CA PRO A 388 3.21 8.42 -0.77
C PRO A 388 4.10 8.96 0.35
N GLY A 389 3.63 8.98 1.60
CA GLY A 389 4.41 9.54 2.71
C GLY A 389 5.72 8.80 3.03
N ALA A 390 5.78 7.48 2.81
CA ALA A 390 7.04 6.75 2.95
C ALA A 390 7.98 7.05 1.76
N ALA A 391 7.43 7.19 0.55
CA ALA A 391 8.18 7.56 -0.64
C ALA A 391 8.80 8.96 -0.55
N GLU A 392 8.15 9.93 0.12
CA GLU A 392 8.71 11.26 0.35
C GLU A 392 10.06 11.23 1.10
N THR A 393 10.24 10.29 2.04
CA THR A 393 11.52 10.16 2.78
C THR A 393 12.71 9.77 1.87
N THR A 394 12.42 9.21 0.70
CA THR A 394 13.43 8.78 -0.27
C THR A 394 13.98 9.92 -1.14
N ASP A 395 13.43 11.14 -1.03
CA ASP A 395 13.91 12.33 -1.75
C ASP A 395 15.40 12.65 -1.43
N THR A 396 15.91 12.14 -0.31
CA THR A 396 17.33 12.20 0.04
C THR A 396 18.22 11.28 -0.82
N MET A 397 17.67 10.22 -1.41
CA MET A 397 18.41 9.22 -2.20
C MET A 397 18.48 9.56 -3.69
N SER A 398 17.48 10.24 -4.23
CA SER A 398 17.40 10.62 -5.64
C SER A 398 16.78 11.99 -5.80
N ARG A 399 17.55 12.92 -6.39
CA ARG A 399 17.08 14.25 -6.79
C ARG A 399 16.76 14.32 -8.29
N THR A 400 16.81 13.18 -8.98
CA THR A 400 16.58 13.11 -10.42
C THR A 400 15.11 13.42 -10.70
N GLU A 401 14.88 14.37 -11.58
CA GLU A 401 13.54 14.72 -12.04
C GLU A 401 12.87 13.48 -12.64
N GLY A 402 11.69 13.15 -12.12
CA GLY A 402 10.93 11.97 -12.52
C GLY A 402 11.37 10.63 -11.92
N ALA A 403 12.22 10.63 -10.88
CA ALA A 403 12.55 9.40 -10.15
C ALA A 403 11.35 8.75 -9.44
N ARG A 404 10.32 9.55 -9.10
CA ARG A 404 9.09 9.10 -8.46
C ARG A 404 8.03 8.77 -9.51
N LEU A 405 7.51 7.56 -9.45
CA LEU A 405 6.42 7.05 -10.28
C LEU A 405 5.23 6.72 -9.37
N HIS A 406 4.12 7.42 -9.50
CA HIS A 406 2.91 7.17 -8.71
C HIS A 406 1.94 6.30 -9.50
N VAL A 407 1.69 5.08 -9.03
CA VAL A 407 0.76 4.13 -9.64
C VAL A 407 -0.67 4.67 -9.58
N LEU A 408 -1.29 4.78 -10.75
CA LEU A 408 -2.64 5.31 -10.90
C LEU A 408 -3.68 4.19 -10.81
N ARG A 409 -4.90 4.58 -10.42
CA ARG A 409 -6.07 3.68 -10.41
C ARG A 409 -6.45 3.22 -11.82
N PHE A 410 -7.19 2.12 -11.93
CA PHE A 410 -7.67 1.61 -13.23
C PHE A 410 -8.56 2.58 -14.00
N ARG A 411 -9.18 3.53 -13.31
CA ARG A 411 -9.90 4.65 -13.91
C ARG A 411 -9.53 5.92 -13.16
N ILE A 412 -9.33 6.99 -13.93
CA ILE A 412 -9.13 8.35 -13.42
C ILE A 412 -10.44 9.10 -13.58
N GLU A 413 -10.81 9.91 -12.59
CA GLU A 413 -12.02 10.74 -12.64
C GLU A 413 -11.96 11.71 -13.83
N GLY A 414 -13.09 11.91 -14.52
CA GLY A 414 -13.14 12.69 -15.76
C GLY A 414 -12.60 14.11 -15.64
N THR A 415 -12.89 14.79 -14.53
CA THR A 415 -12.39 16.15 -14.22
C THR A 415 -10.88 16.19 -13.98
N ARG A 416 -10.26 15.07 -13.62
CA ARG A 416 -8.82 14.95 -13.36
C ARG A 416 -8.04 14.47 -14.58
N CYS A 417 -8.71 13.96 -15.61
CA CYS A 417 -8.05 13.49 -16.82
C CYS A 417 -7.26 14.60 -17.53
N ASP A 418 -7.73 15.84 -17.43
CA ASP A 418 -7.09 17.01 -18.05
C ASP A 418 -5.86 17.51 -17.28
N TRP A 419 -5.48 16.84 -16.17
CA TRP A 419 -4.25 17.16 -15.43
C TRP A 419 -3.00 16.54 -16.08
N PHE A 420 -3.17 15.60 -17.01
CA PHE A 420 -2.08 14.80 -17.55
C PHE A 420 -1.69 15.21 -18.97
N ASP A 421 -0.44 14.94 -19.36
CA ASP A 421 0.10 15.29 -20.69
C ASP A 421 -0.47 14.42 -21.83
N ASP A 422 -0.84 13.17 -21.54
CA ASP A 422 -1.52 12.26 -22.47
C ASP A 422 -2.98 12.01 -22.04
N GLY A 423 -3.90 12.73 -22.69
CA GLY A 423 -5.33 12.61 -22.45
C GLY A 423 -5.93 11.27 -22.86
N ALA A 424 -5.33 10.54 -23.81
CA ALA A 424 -5.80 9.22 -24.22
C ALA A 424 -5.45 8.19 -23.14
N LEU A 425 -4.21 8.24 -22.64
CA LEU A 425 -3.76 7.38 -21.56
C LEU A 425 -4.49 7.72 -20.25
N ALA A 426 -4.78 8.99 -19.95
CA ALA A 426 -5.52 9.38 -18.75
C ALA A 426 -6.99 8.90 -18.77
N ARG A 427 -7.67 9.00 -19.92
CA ARG A 427 -9.10 8.62 -20.06
C ARG A 427 -9.32 7.11 -20.22
N LEU A 428 -8.26 6.32 -20.35
CA LEU A 428 -8.36 4.86 -20.47
C LEU A 428 -8.95 4.23 -19.20
N ASP A 429 -10.04 3.46 -19.35
CA ASP A 429 -10.59 2.60 -18.30
C ASP A 429 -10.02 1.19 -18.44
N GLN A 430 -9.19 0.78 -17.48
CA GLN A 430 -8.51 -0.53 -17.50
C GLN A 430 -9.36 -1.68 -16.93
N ARG A 431 -10.48 -1.38 -16.27
CA ARG A 431 -11.33 -2.39 -15.61
C ARG A 431 -11.87 -3.44 -16.59
N PRO A 432 -12.35 -3.09 -17.81
CA PRO A 432 -12.80 -4.09 -18.78
C PRO A 432 -11.70 -5.07 -19.22
N ALA A 433 -10.43 -4.65 -19.20
CA ALA A 433 -9.32 -5.55 -19.52
C ALA A 433 -9.05 -6.57 -18.40
N TRP A 434 -9.24 -6.16 -17.14
CA TRP A 434 -9.14 -7.06 -15.99
C TRP A 434 -10.28 -8.08 -15.98
N TRP A 435 -11.53 -7.63 -16.13
CA TRP A 435 -12.69 -8.53 -16.10
C TRP A 435 -12.75 -9.53 -17.25
N ARG A 436 -12.24 -9.17 -18.44
CA ARG A 436 -12.09 -10.13 -19.56
C ARG A 436 -11.09 -11.25 -19.28
N ARG A 437 -10.13 -11.03 -18.36
CA ARG A 437 -9.19 -12.07 -17.92
C ARG A 437 -9.83 -13.00 -16.90
N PHE A 438 -10.70 -12.47 -16.05
CA PHE A 438 -11.45 -13.26 -15.08
C PHE A 438 -12.54 -14.11 -15.74
N ASP A 439 -13.34 -13.53 -16.65
CA ASP A 439 -14.36 -14.24 -17.43
C ASP A 439 -14.23 -13.89 -18.91
N HIS A 440 -13.60 -14.81 -19.65
CA HIS A 440 -13.36 -14.68 -21.09
C HIS A 440 -14.64 -14.67 -21.92
N THR A 441 -15.74 -15.23 -21.41
CA THR A 441 -17.00 -15.42 -22.14
C THR A 441 -18.01 -14.30 -21.87
N GLY A 442 -18.14 -13.84 -20.63
CA GLY A 442 -19.09 -12.80 -20.21
C GLY A 442 -18.51 -11.38 -20.15
N GLY A 443 -17.19 -11.23 -20.10
CA GLY A 443 -16.52 -9.94 -19.95
C GLY A 443 -16.87 -9.24 -18.63
N ARG A 444 -16.90 -7.89 -18.62
CA ARG A 444 -17.28 -7.11 -17.42
C ARG A 444 -18.74 -7.41 -17.04
N PRO A 445 -19.06 -7.85 -15.81
CA PRO A 445 -20.44 -8.14 -15.37
C PRO A 445 -21.41 -6.99 -15.63
N GLU A 446 -22.68 -7.28 -16.02
CA GLU A 446 -23.69 -6.24 -16.34
C GLU A 446 -23.87 -5.23 -15.20
N MET A 447 -23.89 -5.71 -13.96
CA MET A 447 -23.95 -4.88 -12.76
C MET A 447 -22.84 -3.83 -12.68
N LEU A 448 -21.65 -4.13 -13.20
CA LEU A 448 -20.53 -3.21 -13.24
C LEU A 448 -20.55 -2.33 -14.50
N ARG A 449 -21.42 -2.60 -15.48
CA ARG A 449 -21.63 -1.75 -16.67
C ARG A 449 -22.56 -0.58 -16.37
N LYS A 450 -23.49 -0.75 -15.42
CA LYS A 450 -24.37 0.33 -14.95
C LYS A 450 -23.55 1.28 -14.07
N ARG A 451 -23.75 2.60 -14.24
CA ARG A 451 -23.10 3.60 -13.37
C ARG A 451 -23.63 3.43 -11.95
N ASN A 452 -22.77 2.97 -11.06
CA ASN A 452 -22.99 2.92 -9.62
C ASN A 452 -21.70 3.47 -8.98
N ALA A 453 -21.80 4.62 -8.31
CA ALA A 453 -20.63 5.33 -7.76
C ALA A 453 -19.83 4.47 -6.76
N HIS A 454 -20.51 3.66 -5.94
CA HIS A 454 -19.89 2.79 -4.95
C HIS A 454 -19.09 1.66 -5.60
N LEU A 455 -19.72 0.90 -6.50
CA LEU A 455 -19.06 -0.17 -7.24
C LEU A 455 -17.95 0.35 -8.15
N ASP A 456 -18.15 1.52 -8.73
CA ASP A 456 -17.16 2.16 -9.58
C ASP A 456 -15.89 2.51 -8.79
N ALA A 457 -16.02 3.08 -7.59
CA ALA A 457 -14.90 3.40 -6.72
C ALA A 457 -14.16 2.13 -6.23
N LEU A 458 -14.88 1.04 -5.93
CA LEU A 458 -14.25 -0.23 -5.54
C LEU A 458 -13.44 -0.84 -6.69
N THR A 459 -14.01 -0.86 -7.89
CA THR A 459 -13.40 -1.52 -9.05
C THR A 459 -12.21 -0.77 -9.67
N GLU A 460 -11.91 0.43 -9.16
CA GLU A 460 -10.71 1.20 -9.52
C GLU A 460 -9.41 0.57 -9.01
N GLN A 461 -9.48 -0.29 -7.99
CA GLN A 461 -8.33 -0.99 -7.42
C GLN A 461 -8.32 -2.48 -7.82
N PRO A 462 -7.18 -3.01 -8.30
CA PRO A 462 -7.06 -4.43 -8.67
C PRO A 462 -7.43 -5.40 -7.54
N LEU A 463 -7.03 -5.11 -6.30
CA LEU A 463 -7.34 -5.97 -5.15
C LEU A 463 -8.84 -6.06 -4.89
N LEU A 464 -9.54 -4.92 -4.91
CA LEU A 464 -10.98 -4.89 -4.68
C LEU A 464 -11.77 -5.52 -5.85
N ASN A 465 -11.27 -5.45 -7.09
CA ASN A 465 -11.80 -6.24 -8.20
C ASN A 465 -11.75 -7.75 -7.92
N TRP A 466 -10.61 -8.25 -7.43
CA TRP A 466 -10.47 -9.66 -7.04
C TRP A 466 -11.48 -10.06 -5.95
N LEU A 467 -11.70 -9.19 -4.96
CA LEU A 467 -12.68 -9.42 -3.90
C LEU A 467 -14.13 -9.46 -4.42
N ILE A 468 -14.51 -8.54 -5.31
CA ILE A 468 -15.83 -8.54 -5.96
C ILE A 468 -16.02 -9.79 -6.82
N ALA A 469 -14.97 -10.24 -7.53
CA ALA A 469 -15.02 -11.43 -8.36
C ALA A 469 -15.28 -12.71 -7.54
N GLN A 470 -14.77 -12.77 -6.31
CA GLN A 470 -15.10 -13.84 -5.36
C GLN A 470 -16.58 -13.79 -4.95
N ILE A 471 -17.13 -12.64 -4.57
CA ILE A 471 -18.57 -12.51 -4.25
C ILE A 471 -19.45 -12.86 -5.45
N LEU A 472 -19.08 -12.42 -6.65
CA LEU A 472 -19.78 -12.77 -7.87
C LEU A 472 -19.86 -14.29 -8.06
N THR A 473 -18.78 -15.00 -7.77
CA THR A 473 -18.72 -16.47 -7.87
C THR A 473 -19.51 -17.15 -6.75
N LEU A 474 -19.45 -16.61 -5.53
CA LEU A 474 -20.08 -17.19 -4.34
C LEU A 474 -21.59 -16.95 -4.26
N GLU A 475 -22.05 -15.77 -4.63
CA GLU A 475 -23.44 -15.32 -4.45
C GLU A 475 -24.21 -15.13 -5.76
N GLY A 476 -23.52 -15.14 -6.91
CA GLY A 476 -24.08 -14.89 -8.22
C GLY A 476 -24.32 -13.40 -8.52
N THR A 477 -24.62 -13.09 -9.80
CA THR A 477 -24.68 -11.72 -10.32
C THR A 477 -25.71 -10.83 -9.63
N LYS A 478 -26.90 -11.36 -9.32
CA LYS A 478 -27.98 -10.56 -8.73
C LYS A 478 -27.62 -10.03 -7.34
N ARG A 479 -26.99 -10.86 -6.50
CA ARG A 479 -26.59 -10.46 -5.14
C ARG A 479 -25.35 -9.59 -5.18
N ALA A 480 -24.36 -9.92 -6.01
CA ALA A 480 -23.19 -9.08 -6.19
C ALA A 480 -23.57 -7.65 -6.68
N ALA A 481 -24.62 -7.52 -7.50
CA ALA A 481 -25.09 -6.22 -7.99
C ALA A 481 -25.59 -5.27 -6.89
N SER A 482 -25.92 -5.81 -5.73
CA SER A 482 -26.42 -5.06 -4.57
C SER A 482 -25.31 -4.60 -3.61
N ILE A 483 -24.03 -4.78 -3.96
CA ILE A 483 -22.93 -4.32 -3.11
C ILE A 483 -22.97 -2.79 -3.01
N ASP A 484 -23.16 -2.28 -1.80
CA ASP A 484 -23.35 -0.84 -1.53
C ASP A 484 -22.09 -0.11 -1.05
N GLY A 485 -20.94 -0.79 -1.06
CA GLY A 485 -19.66 -0.19 -0.67
C GLY A 485 -18.65 -1.21 -0.16
N ILE A 486 -17.53 -0.68 0.34
CA ILE A 486 -16.42 -1.51 0.83
C ILE A 486 -16.80 -2.27 2.12
N HIS A 487 -17.64 -1.67 2.96
CA HIS A 487 -18.17 -2.30 4.17
C HIS A 487 -19.05 -3.50 3.83
N ASP A 488 -20.05 -3.34 2.96
CA ASP A 488 -20.94 -4.44 2.54
C ASP A 488 -20.15 -5.56 1.86
N LEU A 489 -19.18 -5.20 1.01
CA LEU A 489 -18.25 -6.17 0.39
C LEU A 489 -17.52 -7.01 1.46
N TYR A 490 -16.92 -6.38 2.47
CA TYR A 490 -16.25 -7.12 3.53
C TYR A 490 -17.20 -7.91 4.42
N SER A 491 -18.36 -7.36 4.79
CA SER A 491 -19.39 -8.05 5.56
C SER A 491 -19.83 -9.34 4.89
N ARG A 492 -20.06 -9.30 3.57
CA ARG A 492 -20.41 -10.49 2.77
C ARG A 492 -19.26 -11.46 2.64
N LEU A 493 -18.04 -10.99 2.31
CA LEU A 493 -16.87 -11.86 2.20
C LEU A 493 -16.64 -12.59 3.53
N PHE A 494 -16.61 -11.85 4.62
CA PHE A 494 -16.45 -12.37 5.97
C PHE A 494 -17.57 -13.35 6.34
N GLY A 495 -18.83 -12.99 6.07
CA GLY A 495 -19.99 -13.86 6.26
C GLY A 495 -19.89 -15.17 5.49
N ASN A 496 -19.45 -15.15 4.23
CA ASN A 496 -19.25 -16.36 3.42
C ASN A 496 -18.15 -17.25 3.99
N VAL A 497 -17.05 -16.69 4.51
CA VAL A 497 -16.01 -17.48 5.18
C VAL A 497 -16.55 -18.11 6.45
N LEU A 498 -17.25 -17.34 7.29
CA LEU A 498 -17.88 -17.86 8.51
C LEU A 498 -18.91 -18.95 8.20
N ASP A 499 -19.73 -18.78 7.15
CA ASP A 499 -20.70 -19.78 6.70
C ASP A 499 -20.00 -21.06 6.25
N ARG A 500 -18.90 -20.94 5.49
CA ARG A 500 -18.09 -22.09 5.06
C ARG A 500 -17.54 -22.86 6.25
N VAL A 501 -17.00 -22.17 7.26
CA VAL A 501 -16.46 -22.81 8.48
C VAL A 501 -17.55 -23.51 9.29
N ASN A 502 -18.80 -23.02 9.28
CA ASN A 502 -19.91 -23.63 10.01
C ASN A 502 -20.65 -24.75 9.25
N ARG A 503 -20.39 -24.94 7.95
CA ARG A 503 -20.97 -26.07 7.19
C ARG A 503 -20.26 -27.35 7.63
N ARG A 504 -20.92 -28.18 8.45
CA ARG A 504 -20.49 -29.56 8.73
C ARG A 504 -20.30 -30.29 7.41
N SER A 505 -19.07 -30.55 6.97
CA SER A 505 -18.80 -31.35 5.77
C SER A 505 -17.47 -32.08 5.86
N GLU A 506 -17.49 -33.33 5.40
CA GLU A 506 -16.46 -34.38 5.33
C GLU A 506 -15.26 -34.03 4.42
N SER A 507 -14.77 -32.79 4.45
CA SER A 507 -13.61 -32.33 3.64
C SER A 507 -12.37 -32.24 4.53
N ASP A 508 -11.36 -33.07 4.24
CA ASP A 508 -10.09 -33.20 4.97
C ASP A 508 -9.31 -31.87 5.17
N ALA A 509 -9.69 -30.79 4.48
CA ALA A 509 -9.01 -29.49 4.54
C ALA A 509 -9.46 -28.57 5.69
N LEU A 510 -10.57 -28.87 6.38
CA LEU A 510 -11.16 -28.02 7.43
C LEU A 510 -11.28 -28.67 8.82
N GLU A 511 -10.78 -29.90 9.00
CA GLU A 511 -10.75 -30.58 10.31
C GLU A 511 -10.12 -29.71 11.42
N ALA A 512 -9.22 -28.79 11.07
CA ALA A 512 -8.42 -28.03 12.03
C ALA A 512 -9.13 -26.81 12.68
N ILE A 513 -10.30 -26.37 12.19
CA ILE A 513 -11.15 -25.36 12.89
C ILE A 513 -12.56 -25.86 13.25
N ASP A 514 -12.80 -27.15 13.05
CA ASP A 514 -14.06 -27.81 13.36
C ASP A 514 -14.32 -27.79 14.88
N GLY A 515 -15.46 -27.25 15.30
CA GLY A 515 -15.85 -27.12 16.72
C GLY A 515 -15.89 -25.69 17.29
N LEU A 516 -15.36 -24.68 16.59
CA LEU A 516 -15.54 -23.28 17.00
C LEU A 516 -16.91 -22.74 16.55
N LYS A 517 -17.62 -22.05 17.47
CA LYS A 517 -18.87 -21.37 17.11
C LYS A 517 -18.56 -20.13 16.29
N ARG A 518 -19.46 -19.80 15.35
CA ARG A 518 -19.41 -18.58 14.53
C ARG A 518 -19.02 -17.32 15.32
N ASN A 519 -19.70 -17.06 16.44
CA ASN A 519 -19.50 -15.82 17.21
C ASN A 519 -18.13 -15.78 17.89
N ASP A 520 -17.61 -16.93 18.33
CA ASP A 520 -16.30 -17.02 18.98
C ASP A 520 -15.20 -16.78 17.93
N LEU A 521 -15.36 -17.36 16.74
CA LEU A 521 -14.47 -17.18 15.60
C LEU A 521 -14.40 -15.71 15.15
N GLU A 522 -15.57 -15.07 15.06
CA GLU A 522 -15.68 -13.64 14.72
C GLU A 522 -14.99 -12.76 15.78
N TRP A 523 -15.22 -13.02 17.07
CA TRP A 523 -14.57 -12.28 18.15
C TRP A 523 -13.04 -12.49 18.18
N MET A 524 -12.55 -13.69 17.87
CA MET A 524 -11.11 -13.92 17.77
C MET A 524 -10.47 -13.09 16.66
N LEU A 525 -11.10 -12.98 15.49
CA LEU A 525 -10.58 -12.19 14.37
C LEU A 525 -10.65 -10.68 14.65
N GLU A 526 -11.70 -10.24 15.35
CA GLU A 526 -11.80 -8.88 15.91
C GLU A 526 -10.60 -8.56 16.82
N GLU A 527 -10.25 -9.44 17.76
CA GLU A 527 -9.10 -9.22 18.66
C GLU A 527 -7.75 -9.26 17.94
N VAL A 528 -7.59 -10.09 16.89
CA VAL A 528 -6.40 -10.04 16.02
C VAL A 528 -6.25 -8.67 15.36
N ALA A 529 -7.36 -8.08 14.91
CA ALA A 529 -7.36 -6.75 14.30
C ALA A 529 -7.04 -5.64 15.32
N VAL A 530 -7.55 -5.77 16.56
CA VAL A 530 -7.20 -4.86 17.65
C VAL A 530 -5.72 -4.97 18.02
N ALA A 531 -5.15 -6.17 18.07
CA ALA A 531 -3.73 -6.36 18.32
C ALA A 531 -2.87 -5.63 17.27
N ALA A 532 -3.27 -5.69 16.00
CA ALA A 532 -2.62 -4.94 14.92
C ALA A 532 -2.75 -3.42 15.09
N TRP A 533 -3.96 -2.93 15.41
CA TRP A 533 -4.21 -1.51 15.66
C TRP A 533 -3.38 -0.97 16.82
N HIS A 534 -3.32 -1.69 17.95
CA HIS A 534 -2.57 -1.30 19.14
C HIS A 534 -1.05 -1.27 18.91
N ASN A 535 -0.54 -2.12 18.02
CA ASN A 535 0.85 -2.09 17.59
C ASN A 535 1.17 -0.96 16.60
N GLY A 536 0.19 -0.09 16.27
CA GLY A 536 0.35 0.98 15.29
C GLY A 536 0.52 0.48 13.85
N GLY A 537 0.23 -0.81 13.61
CA GLY A 537 0.33 -1.44 12.31
C GLY A 537 -1.05 -1.87 11.84
N ASP A 538 -1.67 -1.11 10.94
CA ASP A 538 -3.02 -1.43 10.43
C ASP A 538 -3.08 -2.70 9.53
N ARG A 539 -2.01 -3.49 9.48
CA ARG A 539 -1.85 -4.62 8.56
C ARG A 539 -1.05 -5.77 9.14
N THR A 540 0.01 -5.51 9.90
CA THR A 540 0.98 -6.52 10.36
C THR A 540 1.11 -6.48 11.86
N VAL A 541 1.06 -7.65 12.51
CA VAL A 541 1.21 -7.78 13.96
C VAL A 541 2.09 -8.98 14.31
N PRO A 542 3.06 -8.84 15.22
CA PRO A 542 3.83 -9.97 15.72
C PRO A 542 2.93 -11.03 16.34
N PHE A 543 3.23 -12.30 16.11
CA PHE A 543 2.42 -13.41 16.62
C PHE A 543 2.26 -13.42 18.16
N PRO A 544 3.29 -13.10 18.97
CA PRO A 544 3.15 -13.03 20.42
C PRO A 544 2.14 -11.96 20.90
N GLU A 545 2.03 -10.85 20.18
CA GLU A 545 1.08 -9.78 20.52
C GLU A 545 -0.36 -10.23 20.28
N VAL A 546 -0.59 -11.04 19.23
CA VAL A 546 -1.89 -11.66 18.97
C VAL A 546 -2.24 -12.66 20.07
N GLN A 547 -1.29 -13.51 20.47
CA GLN A 547 -1.51 -14.49 21.53
C GLN A 547 -1.89 -13.81 22.85
N LYS A 548 -1.09 -12.82 23.26
CA LYS A 548 -1.36 -12.03 24.46
C LYS A 548 -2.74 -11.40 24.42
N ARG A 549 -3.14 -10.83 23.28
CA ARG A 549 -4.46 -10.20 23.14
C ARG A 549 -5.61 -11.20 23.29
N LEU A 550 -5.47 -12.40 22.71
CA LEU A 550 -6.46 -13.47 22.84
C LEU A 550 -6.52 -14.01 24.28
N GLU A 551 -5.41 -14.03 25.00
CA GLU A 551 -5.35 -14.35 26.44
C GLU A 551 -6.04 -13.28 27.30
N ASP A 552 -5.73 -12.00 27.07
CA ASP A 552 -6.36 -10.87 27.75
C ASP A 552 -7.90 -10.86 27.53
N ALA A 553 -8.36 -11.29 26.35
CA ALA A 553 -9.78 -11.44 26.02
C ALA A 553 -10.40 -12.76 26.51
N SER A 554 -9.65 -13.63 27.20
CA SER A 554 -10.10 -14.96 27.66
C SER A 554 -10.60 -15.88 26.53
N LEU A 555 -10.03 -15.74 25.33
CA LEU A 555 -10.35 -16.53 24.13
C LEU A 555 -9.35 -17.68 23.89
N ASP A 556 -8.23 -17.72 24.61
CA ASP A 556 -7.20 -18.75 24.52
C ASP A 556 -7.74 -20.18 24.74
N ARG A 557 -8.69 -20.33 25.65
CA ARG A 557 -9.44 -21.56 25.91
C ARG A 557 -10.18 -22.11 24.68
N HIS A 558 -10.58 -21.26 23.75
CA HIS A 558 -11.24 -21.68 22.50
C HIS A 558 -10.22 -22.17 21.46
N LEU A 559 -9.01 -21.60 21.43
CA LEU A 559 -7.90 -22.09 20.57
C LEU A 559 -7.45 -23.50 20.96
N ALA A 560 -7.52 -23.84 22.24
CA ALA A 560 -7.15 -25.17 22.74
C ALA A 560 -8.06 -26.30 22.20
N CYS A 561 -9.23 -25.96 21.64
CA CYS A 561 -10.13 -26.94 21.00
C CYS A 561 -9.67 -27.35 19.59
N LEU A 562 -8.76 -26.60 18.97
CA LEU A 562 -8.35 -26.81 17.58
C LEU A 562 -7.17 -27.77 17.44
N THR A 563 -6.12 -27.54 18.23
CA THR A 563 -4.94 -28.40 18.26
C THR A 563 -4.31 -28.34 19.66
N THR A 564 -3.48 -29.32 20.01
CA THR A 564 -2.62 -29.27 21.21
C THR A 564 -1.54 -28.19 21.11
N ASN A 565 -1.24 -27.70 19.91
CA ASN A 565 -0.25 -26.67 19.65
C ASN A 565 -0.90 -25.33 19.23
N ARG A 566 -1.03 -24.40 20.19
CA ARG A 566 -1.65 -23.07 20.01
C ARG A 566 -1.19 -22.33 18.74
N ASP A 567 0.07 -22.51 18.41
CA ASP A 567 0.74 -21.91 17.27
C ASP A 567 0.19 -22.40 15.91
N ASP A 568 -0.15 -23.69 15.83
CA ASP A 568 -0.72 -24.31 14.63
C ASP A 568 -2.22 -23.99 14.52
N ALA A 569 -2.92 -23.93 15.65
CA ALA A 569 -4.32 -23.51 15.73
C ALA A 569 -4.54 -22.08 15.22
N LEU A 570 -3.71 -21.14 15.69
CA LEU A 570 -3.77 -19.74 15.25
C LEU A 570 -3.32 -19.59 13.80
N THR A 571 -2.33 -20.37 13.33
CA THR A 571 -1.94 -20.38 11.91
C THR A 571 -3.08 -20.83 11.02
N CYS A 572 -3.77 -21.92 11.38
CA CYS A 572 -4.93 -22.43 10.66
C CYS A 572 -6.09 -21.40 10.59
N LEU A 573 -6.38 -20.75 11.72
CA LEU A 573 -7.36 -19.66 11.79
C LEU A 573 -7.02 -18.53 10.81
N LEU A 574 -5.79 -18.04 10.84
CA LEU A 574 -5.35 -16.90 10.05
C LEU A 574 -5.24 -17.21 8.56
N ASP A 575 -4.82 -18.43 8.21
CA ASP A 575 -4.80 -18.95 6.84
C ASP A 575 -6.22 -19.14 6.26
N SER A 576 -7.25 -19.09 7.08
CA SER A 576 -8.65 -19.10 6.65
C SER A 576 -9.25 -17.71 6.34
N PHE A 577 -8.70 -16.61 6.86
CA PHE A 577 -9.34 -15.28 6.86
C PHE A 577 -8.48 -14.13 6.29
N PHE A 578 -7.73 -14.38 5.22
CA PHE A 578 -6.88 -13.38 4.56
C PHE A 578 -5.74 -12.80 5.42
N CYS A 579 -5.24 -13.55 6.40
CA CYS A 579 -4.03 -13.19 7.13
C CYS A 579 -2.85 -14.07 6.66
N ARG A 580 -1.68 -13.51 6.31
CA ARG A 580 -0.46 -14.33 6.08
C ARG A 580 0.19 -14.62 7.43
N SER A 581 0.45 -15.89 7.74
CA SER A 581 1.49 -16.24 8.72
C SER A 581 2.83 -16.35 7.96
N HIS A 582 3.86 -15.64 8.42
CA HIS A 582 5.21 -15.83 7.88
C HIS A 582 5.94 -16.86 8.76
N THR A 583 6.28 -18.00 8.18
CA THR A 583 7.10 -19.05 8.82
C THR A 583 8.57 -18.91 8.40
N GLY A 584 9.21 -17.80 8.78
CA GLY A 584 10.67 -17.77 8.90
C GLY A 584 11.06 -18.44 10.21
N GLN A 585 12.13 -19.24 10.23
CA GLN A 585 12.52 -20.07 11.39
C GLN A 585 12.76 -19.31 12.72
N THR A 586 12.75 -17.98 12.72
CA THR A 586 13.02 -17.17 13.93
C THR A 586 11.88 -16.25 14.37
N HIS A 587 10.97 -15.76 13.51
CA HIS A 587 9.90 -14.84 13.92
C HIS A 587 8.61 -14.96 13.08
N ARG A 588 7.48 -15.27 13.75
CA ARG A 588 6.14 -15.36 13.16
C ARG A 588 5.39 -14.02 13.29
N ALA A 589 4.71 -13.59 12.22
CA ALA A 589 3.85 -12.42 12.21
C ALA A 589 2.59 -12.67 11.37
N VAL A 590 1.52 -11.95 11.70
CA VAL A 590 0.20 -12.00 11.06
C VAL A 590 0.03 -10.77 10.19
N GLU A 591 -0.27 -10.95 8.91
CA GLU A 591 -0.48 -9.84 7.95
C GLU A 591 -1.87 -9.88 7.30
N PHE A 592 -2.74 -8.91 7.57
CA PHE A 592 -3.99 -8.69 6.84
C PHE A 592 -3.72 -8.38 5.35
N THR A 593 -4.50 -8.97 4.44
CA THR A 593 -4.39 -8.66 2.99
C THR A 593 -4.61 -7.19 2.65
N HIS A 594 -5.45 -6.49 3.42
CA HIS A 594 -5.75 -5.08 3.21
C HIS A 594 -5.93 -4.34 4.53
N LYS A 595 -5.37 -3.12 4.63
CA LYS A 595 -5.49 -2.26 5.83
C LYS A 595 -6.94 -2.06 6.24
N SER A 596 -7.80 -1.74 5.27
CA SER A 596 -9.19 -1.42 5.56
C SER A 596 -10.00 -2.63 6.03
N PHE A 597 -9.51 -3.87 5.83
CA PHE A 597 -10.17 -5.06 6.37
C PHE A 597 -9.93 -5.19 7.88
N GLY A 598 -8.72 -4.87 8.36
CA GLY A 598 -8.44 -4.74 9.79
C GLY A 598 -9.31 -3.65 10.42
N GLN A 599 -9.46 -2.49 9.76
CA GLN A 599 -10.34 -1.41 10.22
C GLN A 599 -11.80 -1.80 10.29
N PHE A 600 -12.28 -2.57 9.32
CA PHE A 600 -13.61 -3.17 9.36
C PHE A 600 -13.80 -4.05 10.61
N LEU A 601 -12.86 -4.95 10.91
CA LEU A 601 -12.94 -5.81 12.10
C LEU A 601 -12.84 -5.02 13.41
N ILE A 602 -12.03 -3.96 13.47
CA ILE A 602 -11.94 -3.08 14.64
C ILE A 602 -13.28 -2.36 14.86
N ALA A 603 -13.94 -1.89 13.81
CA ALA A 603 -15.26 -1.28 13.91
C ALA A 603 -16.31 -2.25 14.49
N LYS A 604 -16.27 -3.53 14.08
CA LYS A 604 -17.12 -4.58 14.67
C LYS A 604 -16.82 -4.80 16.15
N ARG A 605 -15.54 -4.84 16.52
CA ARG A 605 -15.14 -4.98 17.93
C ARG A 605 -15.57 -3.79 18.79
N MET A 606 -15.47 -2.57 18.27
CA MET A 606 -15.97 -1.37 18.93
C MET A 606 -17.48 -1.47 19.14
N LEU A 607 -18.26 -1.92 18.14
CA LEU A 607 -19.70 -2.09 18.28
C LEU A 607 -20.05 -3.14 19.34
N ARG A 608 -19.32 -4.27 19.39
CA ARG A 608 -19.45 -5.28 20.47
C ARG A 608 -19.19 -4.69 21.85
N GLU A 609 -18.26 -3.74 21.97
CA GLU A 609 -18.01 -3.03 23.24
C GLU A 609 -19.18 -2.11 23.63
N VAL A 610 -19.78 -1.43 22.65
CA VAL A 610 -20.98 -0.61 22.86
C VAL A 610 -22.15 -1.47 23.34
N GLU A 611 -22.36 -2.64 22.72
CA GLU A 611 -23.37 -3.61 23.13
C GLU A 611 -23.15 -4.10 24.57
N SER A 612 -21.92 -4.52 24.89
CA SER A 612 -21.53 -4.97 26.23
C SER A 612 -21.73 -3.87 27.29
N SER A 613 -21.29 -2.65 26.99
CA SER A 613 -21.46 -1.48 27.86
C SER A 613 -22.94 -1.16 28.07
N HIS A 614 -23.75 -1.19 27.01
CA HIS A 614 -25.20 -0.98 27.12
C HIS A 614 -25.86 -2.03 28.01
N ASP A 615 -25.56 -3.32 27.80
CA ASP A 615 -26.08 -4.41 28.60
C ASP A 615 -25.73 -4.28 30.09
N LEU A 616 -24.49 -3.88 30.40
CA LEU A 616 -24.06 -3.64 31.78
C LEU A 616 -24.82 -2.46 32.41
N LEU A 617 -24.92 -1.33 31.69
CA LEU A 617 -25.58 -0.11 32.17
C LEU A 617 -27.12 -0.25 32.27
N SER A 618 -27.72 -1.13 31.48
CA SER A 618 -29.14 -1.49 31.58
C SER A 618 -29.43 -2.38 32.79
N ARG A 619 -28.47 -3.22 33.22
CA ARG A 619 -28.62 -4.10 34.39
C ARG A 619 -28.23 -3.44 35.71
N ARG A 620 -27.25 -2.54 35.69
CA ARG A 620 -26.68 -1.88 36.86
C ARG A 620 -26.58 -0.39 36.59
N SER A 621 -27.35 0.40 37.33
CA SER A 621 -27.27 1.87 37.30
C SER A 621 -26.35 2.37 38.41
N GLY A 622 -25.22 2.99 38.06
CA GLY A 622 -24.35 3.63 39.04
C GLY A 622 -23.04 4.16 38.44
N ARG A 623 -22.31 4.95 39.23
CA ARG A 623 -20.99 5.47 38.83
C ARG A 623 -19.95 4.37 38.67
N THR A 624 -20.02 3.32 39.47
CA THR A 624 -19.08 2.19 39.39
C THR A 624 -19.20 1.44 38.06
N SER A 625 -20.41 1.25 37.53
CA SER A 625 -20.63 0.64 36.21
C SER A 625 -20.21 1.56 35.07
N LEU A 626 -20.42 2.88 35.18
CA LEU A 626 -19.92 3.86 34.20
C LEU A 626 -18.38 3.85 34.16
N SER A 627 -17.74 3.89 35.33
CA SER A 627 -16.28 3.83 35.45
C SER A 627 -15.71 2.51 34.93
N ALA A 628 -16.39 1.38 35.12
CA ALA A 628 -15.98 0.10 34.53
C ALA A 628 -16.04 0.13 33.00
N CYS A 629 -17.17 0.56 32.41
CA CYS A 629 -17.31 0.67 30.95
C CYS A 629 -16.27 1.64 30.35
N LEU A 630 -16.02 2.78 31.00
CA LEU A 630 -14.99 3.72 30.56
C LEU A 630 -13.58 3.14 30.67
N GLY A 631 -13.32 2.29 31.66
CA GLY A 631 -12.06 1.56 31.80
C GLY A 631 -11.85 0.55 30.66
N ASP A 632 -12.88 -0.23 30.34
CA ASP A 632 -12.84 -1.18 29.22
C ASP A 632 -12.70 -0.46 27.88
N TRP A 633 -13.40 0.67 27.69
CA TRP A 633 -13.27 1.53 26.52
C TRP A 633 -11.86 2.14 26.40
N LEU A 634 -11.27 2.60 27.51
CA LEU A 634 -9.89 3.10 27.53
C LEU A 634 -8.88 2.00 27.18
N ALA A 635 -9.11 0.77 27.63
CA ALA A 635 -8.27 -0.38 27.29
C ALA A 635 -8.35 -0.72 25.78
N LEU A 636 -9.53 -0.58 25.18
CA LEU A 636 -9.76 -0.85 23.75
C LEU A 636 -9.30 0.29 22.84
N CYS A 637 -9.69 1.54 23.11
CA CYS A 637 -9.50 2.68 22.21
C CYS A 637 -8.35 3.60 22.61
N GLY A 638 -7.77 3.42 23.79
CA GLY A 638 -6.66 4.25 24.26
C GLY A 638 -5.33 4.00 23.54
N PRO A 639 -4.87 2.75 23.34
CA PRO A 639 -3.54 2.48 22.79
C PRO A 639 -3.27 3.07 21.40
N ALA A 640 -4.29 3.24 20.55
CA ALA A 640 -4.14 3.73 19.18
C ALA A 640 -5.22 4.76 18.81
N ALA A 641 -4.86 5.72 17.96
CA ALA A 641 -5.78 6.76 17.52
C ALA A 641 -6.73 6.23 16.43
N MET A 642 -7.98 6.64 16.48
CA MET A 642 -8.98 6.36 15.46
C MET A 642 -8.77 7.29 14.25
N ASP A 643 -8.73 6.72 13.04
CA ASP A 643 -8.65 7.49 11.80
C ASP A 643 -10.02 7.60 11.10
N ARG A 644 -10.09 8.41 10.04
CA ARG A 644 -11.35 8.67 9.33
C ARG A 644 -11.95 7.41 8.70
N ALA A 645 -11.09 6.52 8.17
CA ALA A 645 -11.55 5.28 7.56
C ALA A 645 -12.21 4.37 8.60
N LEU A 646 -11.64 4.27 9.81
CA LEU A 646 -12.24 3.52 10.91
C LEU A 646 -13.61 4.10 11.32
N LEU A 647 -13.76 5.42 11.34
CA LEU A 647 -15.05 6.08 11.61
C LEU A 647 -16.10 5.76 10.55
N ASP A 648 -15.72 5.79 9.27
CA ASP A 648 -16.64 5.47 8.18
C ASP A 648 -17.09 3.99 8.22
N PHE A 649 -16.20 3.05 8.58
CA PHE A 649 -16.58 1.65 8.84
C PHE A 649 -17.52 1.51 10.03
N LEU A 650 -17.27 2.23 11.14
CA LEU A 650 -18.12 2.19 12.33
C LEU A 650 -19.54 2.70 12.02
N ARG A 651 -19.67 3.81 11.29
CA ARG A 651 -20.96 4.33 10.81
C ARG A 651 -21.69 3.30 9.95
N SER A 652 -20.96 2.63 9.05
CA SER A 652 -21.53 1.60 8.16
C SER A 652 -21.98 0.36 8.92
N GLU A 653 -21.21 -0.10 9.92
CA GLU A 653 -21.56 -1.24 10.76
C GLU A 653 -22.80 -0.93 11.61
N MET A 654 -22.88 0.26 12.21
CA MET A 654 -24.09 0.71 12.92
C MET A 654 -25.32 0.78 12.01
N ALA A 655 -25.18 1.32 10.79
CA ALA A 655 -26.27 1.37 9.82
C ALA A 655 -26.73 -0.05 9.39
N SER A 656 -25.78 -0.96 9.21
CA SER A 656 -26.05 -2.37 8.92
C SER A 656 -26.82 -3.04 10.06
N ALA A 657 -26.40 -2.82 11.31
CA ALA A 657 -27.11 -3.32 12.50
C ALA A 657 -28.55 -2.78 12.58
N ALA A 658 -28.79 -1.53 12.17
CA ALA A 658 -30.12 -0.91 12.15
C ALA A 658 -31.12 -1.62 11.21
N SER A 659 -30.62 -2.18 10.11
CA SER A 659 -31.41 -2.66 8.97
C SER A 659 -31.89 -4.12 9.11
N GLY A 660 -31.39 -4.86 10.11
CA GLY A 660 -31.62 -6.30 10.30
C GLY A 660 -33.01 -6.76 10.79
N GLY A 661 -34.03 -5.89 10.75
CA GLY A 661 -35.41 -6.23 11.15
C GLY A 661 -35.63 -6.28 12.67
N GLY A 662 -36.06 -5.13 13.24
CA GLY A 662 -36.44 -4.99 14.66
C GLY A 662 -35.50 -4.15 15.54
N VAL A 663 -34.39 -3.65 14.98
CA VAL A 663 -33.19 -3.17 15.73
C VAL A 663 -32.99 -1.64 15.69
N THR A 664 -33.85 -0.85 15.03
CA THR A 664 -33.80 0.62 15.11
C THR A 664 -33.97 1.13 16.55
N ARG A 665 -34.61 0.33 17.42
CA ARG A 665 -34.75 0.60 18.86
C ARG A 665 -33.46 0.44 19.66
N ASP A 666 -32.50 -0.34 19.20
CA ASP A 666 -31.30 -0.65 19.99
C ASP A 666 -30.18 0.38 19.77
N ILE A 667 -30.03 0.93 18.57
CA ILE A 667 -29.07 2.03 18.34
C ILE A 667 -29.46 3.29 19.11
N ALA A 668 -30.76 3.60 19.22
CA ALA A 668 -31.23 4.71 20.04
C ALA A 668 -30.85 4.52 21.53
N LYS A 669 -30.96 3.29 22.05
CA LYS A 669 -30.52 2.96 23.41
C LYS A 669 -29.01 2.99 23.57
N TRP A 670 -28.26 2.51 22.56
CA TRP A 670 -26.80 2.60 22.56
C TRP A 670 -26.34 4.06 22.57
N ARG A 671 -26.99 4.92 21.79
CA ARG A 671 -26.77 6.37 21.80
C ARG A 671 -26.99 6.96 23.20
N GLU A 672 -28.06 6.58 23.90
CA GLU A 672 -28.31 7.01 25.28
C GLU A 672 -27.20 6.54 26.25
N SER A 673 -26.78 5.27 26.16
CA SER A 673 -25.66 4.74 26.95
C SER A 673 -24.35 5.46 26.66
N LEU A 674 -24.04 5.70 25.38
CA LEU A 674 -22.85 6.41 24.94
C LEU A 674 -22.86 7.88 25.38
N ALA A 675 -24.01 8.55 25.31
CA ALA A 675 -24.18 9.91 25.82
C ALA A 675 -23.90 9.98 27.32
N ARG A 676 -24.41 9.01 28.10
CA ARG A 676 -24.13 8.91 29.55
C ARG A 676 -22.65 8.66 29.85
N LEU A 677 -21.98 7.83 29.05
CA LEU A 677 -20.54 7.58 29.19
C LEU A 677 -19.72 8.82 28.83
N PHE A 678 -20.06 9.50 27.74
CA PHE A 678 -19.37 10.71 27.30
C PHE A 678 -19.56 11.85 28.30
N ASP A 679 -20.76 12.01 28.84
CA ASP A 679 -21.08 12.97 29.91
C ASP A 679 -20.27 12.70 31.20
N GLU A 680 -20.22 11.45 31.67
CA GLU A 680 -19.39 11.08 32.82
C GLU A 680 -17.90 11.33 32.53
N CYS A 681 -17.44 11.02 31.32
CA CYS A 681 -16.07 11.26 30.89
C CYS A 681 -15.70 12.75 30.87
N VAL A 682 -16.58 13.63 30.38
CA VAL A 682 -16.35 15.08 30.38
C VAL A 682 -16.29 15.62 31.81
N ARG A 683 -17.11 15.10 32.73
CA ARG A 683 -17.19 15.59 34.13
C ARG A 683 -16.08 15.07 35.03
N GLN A 684 -15.73 13.78 34.93
CA GLN A 684 -14.81 13.10 35.85
C GLN A 684 -13.47 12.72 35.20
N GLY A 685 -13.38 12.77 33.88
CA GLY A 685 -12.25 12.24 33.11
C GLY A 685 -12.34 10.74 32.89
N MET A 686 -11.46 10.21 32.03
CA MET A 686 -11.28 8.77 31.85
C MET A 686 -10.67 8.14 33.10
N PRO A 687 -11.17 6.98 33.57
CA PRO A 687 -10.61 6.28 34.72
C PRO A 687 -9.25 5.68 34.33
N LEU A 688 -8.20 6.09 35.03
CA LEU A 688 -6.85 5.57 34.82
C LEU A 688 -6.66 4.23 35.56
N PRO A 689 -5.87 3.28 35.01
CA PRO A 689 -5.47 2.08 35.75
C PRO A 689 -4.78 2.43 37.07
N ASN A 690 -5.00 1.61 38.10
CA ASN A 690 -4.45 1.86 39.44
C ASN A 690 -2.92 1.97 39.42
N GLY A 691 -2.38 3.12 39.85
CA GLY A 691 -0.93 3.34 40.02
C GLY A 691 -0.25 4.17 38.91
N ASP A 692 -0.97 4.56 37.87
CA ASP A 692 -0.43 5.36 36.77
C ASP A 692 -0.35 6.86 37.12
N PHE A 693 0.84 7.45 36.95
CA PHE A 693 1.07 8.91 37.06
C PHE A 693 0.81 9.61 35.73
N ARG A 694 0.43 10.90 35.75
CA ARG A 694 0.28 11.69 34.51
C ARG A 694 1.57 11.71 33.71
N SER A 695 1.55 11.01 32.56
CA SER A 695 2.62 11.01 31.55
C SER A 695 2.03 11.44 30.21
N ARG A 696 2.88 11.95 29.31
CA ARG A 696 2.46 12.29 27.94
C ARG A 696 1.83 11.10 27.19
N GLU A 697 2.26 9.89 27.51
CA GLU A 697 1.72 8.67 26.91
C GLU A 697 0.30 8.37 27.41
N ILE A 698 0.05 8.51 28.71
CA ILE A 698 -1.27 8.32 29.29
C ILE A 698 -2.24 9.40 28.79
N GLU A 699 -1.81 10.67 28.74
CA GLU A 699 -2.60 11.76 28.16
C GLU A 699 -2.99 11.46 26.71
N ARG A 700 -2.06 10.92 25.91
CA ARG A 700 -2.34 10.47 24.54
C ARG A 700 -3.39 9.34 24.52
N ARG A 701 -3.27 8.35 25.41
CA ARG A 701 -4.23 7.23 25.48
C ARG A 701 -5.63 7.69 25.88
N VAL A 702 -5.71 8.56 26.89
CA VAL A 702 -6.97 9.18 27.31
C VAL A 702 -7.58 9.94 26.14
N ARG A 703 -6.81 10.81 25.47
CA ARG A 703 -7.30 11.57 24.32
C ARG A 703 -7.81 10.66 23.19
N ASN A 704 -7.10 9.59 22.86
CA ASN A 704 -7.52 8.64 21.84
C ASN A 704 -8.88 7.99 22.19
N ALA A 705 -9.04 7.55 23.44
CA ALA A 705 -10.28 6.93 23.90
C ALA A 705 -11.46 7.91 23.91
N GLU A 706 -11.23 9.17 24.29
CA GLU A 706 -12.26 10.22 24.29
C GLU A 706 -12.71 10.60 22.88
N VAL A 707 -11.76 10.76 21.97
CA VAL A 707 -12.05 11.02 20.55
C VAL A 707 -12.82 9.85 19.94
N ALA A 708 -12.42 8.61 20.24
CA ALA A 708 -13.15 7.43 19.79
C ALA A 708 -14.56 7.34 20.38
N LEU A 709 -14.75 7.72 21.65
CA LEU A 709 -16.06 7.73 22.31
C LEU A 709 -16.99 8.76 21.66
N LEU A 710 -16.50 9.99 21.45
CA LEU A 710 -17.24 11.04 20.73
C LEU A 710 -17.58 10.60 19.30
N ALA A 711 -16.62 10.03 18.58
CA ALA A 711 -16.81 9.57 17.21
C ALA A 711 -17.83 8.41 17.12
N THR A 712 -17.85 7.52 18.10
CA THR A 712 -18.83 6.43 18.21
C THR A 712 -20.23 6.96 18.51
N LEU A 713 -20.31 7.97 19.38
CA LEU A 713 -21.56 8.65 19.71
C LEU A 713 -22.13 9.41 18.50
N ASP A 714 -21.30 10.16 17.80
CA ASP A 714 -21.66 10.85 16.56
C ASP A 714 -22.08 9.86 15.47
N ALA A 715 -21.44 8.69 15.36
CA ALA A 715 -21.85 7.64 14.45
C ALA A 715 -23.27 7.13 14.76
N ALA A 716 -23.58 6.88 16.04
CA ALA A 716 -24.91 6.44 16.46
C ALA A 716 -25.98 7.51 16.18
N VAL A 717 -25.66 8.80 16.38
CA VAL A 717 -26.53 9.93 16.04
C VAL A 717 -26.74 10.05 14.53
N SER A 718 -25.66 10.02 13.76
CA SER A 718 -25.69 10.19 12.31
C SER A 718 -26.51 9.13 11.58
N VAL A 719 -26.57 7.90 12.12
CA VAL A 719 -27.39 6.79 11.60
C VAL A 719 -28.87 6.92 11.98
N THR A 720 -29.18 7.56 13.12
CA THR A 720 -30.55 7.61 13.66
C THR A 720 -31.30 8.90 13.37
N LEU A 721 -30.59 10.00 13.07
CA LEU A 721 -31.16 11.35 12.97
C LEU A 721 -30.70 12.09 11.71
N ALA A 722 -31.61 12.89 11.15
CA ALA A 722 -31.30 13.78 10.04
C ALA A 722 -30.32 14.89 10.50
N PRO A 723 -29.49 15.47 9.61
CA PRO A 723 -28.51 16.50 9.98
C PRO A 723 -29.05 17.65 10.82
N SER A 724 -30.27 18.12 10.56
CA SER A 724 -30.93 19.20 11.30
C SER A 724 -31.39 18.81 12.71
N GLU A 725 -31.40 17.51 13.05
CA GLU A 725 -31.88 16.98 14.32
C GLU A 725 -30.74 16.41 15.17
N ARG A 726 -29.47 16.55 14.74
CA ARG A 726 -28.34 15.87 15.39
C ARG A 726 -27.92 16.48 16.72
N SER A 727 -28.17 17.78 16.91
CA SER A 727 -27.80 18.53 18.12
C SER A 727 -28.68 18.19 19.33
N ILE A 728 -28.55 16.99 19.86
CA ILE A 728 -29.41 16.48 20.94
C ILE A 728 -28.68 16.18 22.25
N ILE A 729 -27.35 16.09 22.23
CA ILE A 729 -26.59 15.65 23.40
C ILE A 729 -26.17 16.86 24.22
N ARG A 730 -26.97 17.14 25.25
CA ARG A 730 -26.66 18.16 26.25
C ARG A 730 -25.86 17.54 27.40
N LEU A 731 -24.74 18.15 27.75
CA LEU A 731 -23.85 17.71 28.82
C LEU A 731 -24.26 18.33 30.17
N GLU A 732 -25.52 18.13 30.59
CA GLU A 732 -26.05 18.67 31.85
C GLU A 732 -27.43 18.11 32.25
N PRO A 733 -27.77 18.03 33.56
CA PRO A 733 -29.15 17.87 34.01
C PRO A 733 -29.95 19.17 33.85
N GLU A 734 -31.27 19.04 33.66
CA GLU A 734 -32.20 20.17 33.51
C GLU A 734 -32.03 21.22 34.62
N GLY A 735 -31.78 22.49 34.25
CA GLY A 735 -31.80 23.63 35.18
C GLY A 735 -30.49 24.42 35.33
N VAL A 736 -29.38 23.97 34.74
CA VAL A 736 -28.14 24.77 34.63
C VAL A 736 -28.09 25.45 33.26
N LYS A 737 -27.81 26.75 33.23
CA LYS A 737 -27.86 27.57 32.00
C LYS A 737 -26.57 27.56 31.17
N ASN A 738 -25.46 27.06 31.73
CA ASN A 738 -24.15 27.17 31.10
C ASN A 738 -23.53 25.78 30.93
N SER A 739 -23.39 25.34 29.68
CA SER A 739 -22.78 24.06 29.32
C SER A 739 -21.39 23.88 29.97
N THR A 740 -21.19 22.76 30.67
CA THR A 740 -19.90 22.32 31.24
C THR A 740 -18.80 22.12 30.19
N LEU A 741 -19.17 22.07 28.91
CA LEU A 741 -18.23 21.95 27.82
C LEU A 741 -17.56 23.30 27.56
N SER A 742 -16.34 23.43 28.08
CA SER A 742 -15.49 24.60 27.92
C SER A 742 -14.62 24.52 26.67
N ALA A 743 -14.10 25.68 26.23
CA ALA A 743 -13.03 25.77 25.22
C ALA A 743 -11.84 24.82 25.52
N SER A 744 -11.53 24.58 26.79
CA SER A 744 -10.44 23.67 27.18
C SER A 744 -10.74 22.20 26.88
N THR A 745 -11.99 21.77 27.06
CA THR A 745 -12.46 20.42 26.73
C THR A 745 -12.40 20.18 25.23
N LEU A 746 -12.86 21.14 24.43
CA LEU A 746 -12.76 21.06 22.97
C LEU A 746 -11.31 21.08 22.49
N HIS A 747 -10.48 21.98 23.02
CA HIS A 747 -9.06 22.03 22.65
C HIS A 747 -8.37 20.68 22.88
N ARG A 748 -8.72 19.97 23.96
CA ARG A 748 -8.19 18.64 24.27
C ARG A 748 -8.64 17.56 23.27
N LEU A 749 -9.91 17.57 22.85
CA LEU A 749 -10.48 16.62 21.88
C LEU A 749 -10.00 16.89 20.44
N LEU A 750 -10.00 18.15 20.04
CA LEU A 750 -9.62 18.59 18.70
C LEU A 750 -8.10 18.51 18.49
N GLY A 751 -7.31 18.67 19.56
CA GLY A 751 -5.87 18.76 19.47
C GLY A 751 -5.40 19.96 18.63
N PRO A 752 -4.09 20.14 18.45
CA PRO A 752 -3.57 21.21 17.62
C PRO A 752 -4.06 21.10 16.18
N PHE A 753 -4.17 22.21 15.46
CA PHE A 753 -4.65 22.24 14.07
C PHE A 753 -3.84 21.36 13.10
N THR A 754 -2.56 21.11 13.40
CA THR A 754 -1.70 20.18 12.65
C THR A 754 -2.11 18.72 12.80
N ASP A 755 -2.85 18.38 13.86
CA ASP A 755 -3.36 17.04 14.13
C ASP A 755 -4.65 16.86 13.30
N ARG A 756 -4.69 15.90 12.38
CA ARG A 756 -5.90 15.55 11.62
C ARG A 756 -6.89 14.77 12.51
N SER A 757 -7.20 15.30 13.69
CA SER A 757 -8.12 14.68 14.65
C SER A 757 -9.50 14.54 14.01
N ILE A 758 -10.03 13.32 14.04
CA ILE A 758 -11.37 13.03 13.54
C ILE A 758 -12.46 13.75 14.34
N ALA A 759 -12.17 14.18 15.58
CA ALA A 759 -13.13 14.88 16.45
C ALA A 759 -13.69 16.15 15.79
N ARG A 760 -12.93 16.79 14.89
CA ARG A 760 -13.38 17.94 14.08
C ARG A 760 -14.63 17.64 13.25
N PHE A 761 -14.92 16.37 12.96
CA PHE A 761 -16.07 15.91 12.17
C PHE A 761 -17.16 15.22 13.00
N CYS A 762 -17.04 15.25 14.33
CA CYS A 762 -17.92 14.50 15.24
C CYS A 762 -18.63 15.40 16.27
N LEU A 763 -18.57 16.73 16.11
CA LEU A 763 -19.22 17.67 17.04
C LEU A 763 -20.70 17.92 16.68
N SER A 764 -21.16 17.47 15.51
CA SER A 764 -22.53 17.67 15.04
C SER A 764 -23.61 17.08 15.97
N CYS A 765 -23.24 16.11 16.81
CA CYS A 765 -24.15 15.49 17.76
C CYS A 765 -24.35 16.26 19.08
N LEU A 766 -23.47 17.23 19.38
CA LEU A 766 -23.46 17.92 20.65
C LEU A 766 -24.37 19.15 20.61
N ASN A 767 -25.08 19.40 21.71
CA ASN A 767 -25.72 20.69 21.96
C ASN A 767 -24.74 21.59 22.72
N LEU A 768 -24.37 22.70 22.10
CA LEU A 768 -23.39 23.69 22.57
C LEU A 768 -24.06 25.02 22.97
N GLY A 769 -25.38 25.03 23.15
CA GLY A 769 -26.12 26.21 23.60
C GLY A 769 -25.62 26.71 24.95
N GLY A 770 -25.33 28.02 25.03
CA GLY A 770 -24.77 28.66 26.22
C GLY A 770 -23.35 28.22 26.58
N ALA A 771 -22.63 27.53 25.70
CA ALA A 771 -21.27 27.08 25.97
C ALA A 771 -20.27 28.24 26.00
N ASN A 772 -19.28 28.14 26.88
CA ASN A 772 -18.14 29.08 26.89
C ASN A 772 -17.03 28.56 25.96
N LEU A 773 -17.03 29.11 24.75
CA LEU A 773 -16.12 28.80 23.65
C LEU A 773 -15.22 29.99 23.29
N ARG A 774 -15.03 30.92 24.23
CA ARG A 774 -14.19 32.10 24.05
C ARG A 774 -12.78 31.72 23.60
N GLY A 775 -12.36 32.25 22.46
CA GLY A 775 -11.04 31.99 21.88
C GLY A 775 -10.82 30.54 21.41
N ALA A 776 -11.86 29.71 21.34
CA ALA A 776 -11.72 28.32 20.93
C ALA A 776 -11.23 28.21 19.48
N ASP A 777 -10.38 27.21 19.22
CA ASP A 777 -9.95 26.87 17.86
C ASP A 777 -10.89 25.83 17.26
N LEU A 778 -11.79 26.31 16.41
CA LEU A 778 -12.81 25.56 15.68
C LEU A 778 -12.53 25.57 14.16
N THR A 779 -11.26 25.80 13.78
CA THR A 779 -10.85 25.85 12.37
C THR A 779 -11.17 24.52 11.67
N ASN A 780 -11.85 24.60 10.52
CA ASN A 780 -12.29 23.45 9.70
C ASN A 780 -13.12 22.40 10.46
N VAL A 781 -13.88 22.81 11.47
CA VAL A 781 -14.80 21.92 12.21
C VAL A 781 -16.15 21.83 11.50
N ASP A 782 -16.77 20.65 11.53
CA ASP A 782 -18.17 20.43 11.13
C ASP A 782 -19.11 20.63 12.33
N LEU A 783 -19.83 21.75 12.30
CA LEU A 783 -20.88 22.17 13.23
C LEU A 783 -22.24 22.27 12.51
N THR A 784 -22.44 21.49 11.44
CA THR A 784 -23.72 21.46 10.70
C THR A 784 -24.87 21.09 11.64
N GLY A 785 -25.89 21.95 11.70
CA GLY A 785 -27.09 21.72 12.51
C GLY A 785 -26.88 21.80 14.03
N VAL A 786 -25.73 22.29 14.50
CA VAL A 786 -25.42 22.39 15.92
C VAL A 786 -26.17 23.56 16.56
N ASP A 787 -26.70 23.34 17.76
CA ASP A 787 -27.25 24.39 18.63
C ASP A 787 -26.08 25.05 19.37
N LEU A 788 -25.83 26.32 19.05
CA LEU A 788 -24.89 27.27 19.65
C LEU A 788 -25.64 28.49 20.21
N SER A 789 -26.96 28.38 20.44
CA SER A 789 -27.77 29.50 20.91
C SER A 789 -27.22 30.05 22.23
N GLY A 790 -26.97 31.36 22.28
CA GLY A 790 -26.38 32.03 23.44
C GLY A 790 -24.94 31.62 23.80
N ALA A 791 -24.20 30.94 22.93
CA ALA A 791 -22.82 30.57 23.19
C ALA A 791 -21.88 31.79 23.20
N ASP A 792 -20.86 31.79 24.07
CA ASP A 792 -19.77 32.77 24.06
C ASP A 792 -18.67 32.27 23.11
N LEU A 793 -18.62 32.84 21.91
CA LEU A 793 -17.67 32.56 20.84
C LEU A 793 -16.72 33.75 20.60
N VAL A 794 -16.55 34.62 21.61
CA VAL A 794 -15.73 35.83 21.47
C VAL A 794 -14.30 35.46 21.12
N TYR A 795 -13.77 36.05 20.04
CA TYR A 795 -12.46 35.73 19.45
C TYR A 795 -12.26 34.26 19.04
N ALA A 796 -13.32 33.47 18.87
CA ALA A 796 -13.20 32.09 18.38
C ALA A 796 -12.64 32.06 16.94
N LYS A 797 -11.88 31.02 16.63
CA LYS A 797 -11.33 30.78 15.28
C LYS A 797 -12.20 29.77 14.56
N LEU A 798 -12.97 30.23 13.57
CA LEU A 798 -13.92 29.43 12.80
C LEU A 798 -13.54 29.37 11.31
N LEU A 799 -12.28 29.70 10.97
CA LEU A 799 -11.75 29.67 9.62
C LEU A 799 -12.08 28.33 8.93
N GLY A 800 -12.83 28.39 7.83
CA GLY A 800 -13.25 27.22 7.05
C GLY A 800 -14.20 26.25 7.75
N ALA A 801 -14.76 26.59 8.92
CA ALA A 801 -15.75 25.77 9.61
C ALA A 801 -17.06 25.68 8.81
N THR A 802 -17.81 24.59 9.01
CA THR A 802 -19.15 24.40 8.43
C THR A 802 -20.20 24.53 9.54
N LEU A 803 -20.99 25.60 9.49
CA LEU A 803 -22.09 25.95 10.40
C LEU A 803 -23.43 25.95 9.66
N LYS A 804 -23.57 25.12 8.62
CA LYS A 804 -24.79 25.05 7.83
C LYS A 804 -25.98 24.63 8.70
N ASN A 805 -27.10 25.34 8.63
CA ASN A 805 -28.28 25.13 9.48
C ASN A 805 -28.02 25.21 11.00
N ALA A 806 -26.90 25.79 11.45
CA ALA A 806 -26.63 25.93 12.88
C ALA A 806 -27.54 26.99 13.51
N ASP A 807 -27.89 26.81 14.77
CA ASP A 807 -28.60 27.81 15.58
C ASP A 807 -27.57 28.59 16.41
N LEU A 808 -27.35 29.85 16.06
CA LEU A 808 -26.48 30.83 16.71
C LEU A 808 -27.31 31.97 17.31
N THR A 809 -28.60 31.74 17.57
CA THR A 809 -29.50 32.76 18.12
C THR A 809 -28.92 33.35 19.40
N SER A 810 -28.78 34.68 19.45
CA SER A 810 -28.21 35.42 20.59
C SER A 810 -26.78 34.99 21.00
N ALA A 811 -26.02 34.32 20.13
CA ALA A 811 -24.62 33.99 20.39
C ALA A 811 -23.73 35.24 20.35
N ASP A 812 -22.65 35.25 21.14
CA ASP A 812 -21.64 36.32 21.13
C ASP A 812 -20.43 35.89 20.29
N LEU A 813 -20.36 36.39 19.07
CA LEU A 813 -19.30 36.17 18.07
C LEU A 813 -18.35 37.37 17.99
N THR A 814 -18.29 38.24 19.01
CA THR A 814 -17.47 39.46 18.98
C THR A 814 -16.02 39.13 18.62
N GLY A 815 -15.50 39.75 17.56
CA GLY A 815 -14.13 39.54 17.08
C GLY A 815 -13.79 38.13 16.60
N ALA A 816 -14.79 37.27 16.35
CA ALA A 816 -14.57 35.92 15.85
C ALA A 816 -14.04 35.91 14.40
N ASP A 817 -13.15 34.98 14.08
CA ASP A 817 -12.65 34.77 12.72
C ASP A 817 -13.54 33.77 11.98
N LEU A 818 -14.45 34.27 11.15
CA LEU A 818 -15.40 33.52 10.34
C LEU A 818 -14.95 33.43 8.86
N THR A 819 -13.65 33.59 8.60
CA THR A 819 -13.12 33.61 7.24
C THR A 819 -13.44 32.30 6.53
N ARG A 820 -14.03 32.35 5.33
CA ARG A 820 -14.42 31.15 4.53
C ARG A 820 -15.35 30.17 5.25
N THR A 821 -16.05 30.61 6.29
CA THR A 821 -17.02 29.77 7.00
C THR A 821 -18.28 29.57 6.14
N ASN A 822 -18.87 28.38 6.20
CA ASN A 822 -20.17 28.12 5.58
C ASN A 822 -21.30 28.19 6.62
N LEU A 823 -22.07 29.27 6.58
CA LEU A 823 -23.22 29.60 7.42
C LEU A 823 -24.54 29.54 6.61
N THR A 824 -24.58 28.76 5.54
CA THR A 824 -25.78 28.61 4.71
C THR A 824 -26.95 28.14 5.56
N ASP A 825 -28.11 28.79 5.44
CA ASP A 825 -29.33 28.49 6.20
C ASP A 825 -29.15 28.55 7.75
N ALA A 826 -28.11 29.21 8.28
CA ALA A 826 -27.91 29.34 9.73
C ALA A 826 -28.83 30.42 10.35
N ASP A 827 -29.22 30.23 11.61
CA ASP A 827 -29.97 31.21 12.38
C ASP A 827 -29.01 32.00 13.28
N LEU A 828 -28.80 33.28 13.00
CA LEU A 828 -27.98 34.24 13.75
C LEU A 828 -28.86 35.35 14.34
N THR A 829 -30.14 35.09 14.56
CA THR A 829 -31.09 36.08 15.07
C THR A 829 -30.61 36.64 16.41
N TYR A 830 -30.52 37.97 16.51
CA TYR A 830 -29.97 38.71 17.66
C TYR A 830 -28.53 38.34 18.08
N ALA A 831 -27.74 37.70 17.21
CA ALA A 831 -26.33 37.42 17.51
C ALA A 831 -25.49 38.70 17.52
N ASP A 832 -24.43 38.72 18.33
CA ASP A 832 -23.44 39.80 18.35
C ASP A 832 -22.22 39.42 17.52
N LEU A 833 -22.09 39.99 16.33
CA LEU A 833 -20.96 39.83 15.41
C LEU A 833 -20.07 41.09 15.39
N THR A 834 -20.07 41.90 16.45
CA THR A 834 -19.25 43.11 16.53
C THR A 834 -17.78 42.81 16.20
N SER A 835 -17.21 43.53 15.24
CA SER A 835 -15.83 43.33 14.77
C SER A 835 -15.49 41.91 14.29
N ALA A 836 -16.47 41.06 14.00
CA ALA A 836 -16.24 39.72 13.46
C ALA A 836 -15.71 39.78 12.01
N ASN A 837 -15.03 38.72 11.57
CA ASN A 837 -14.43 38.63 10.24
C ASN A 837 -15.01 37.50 9.39
N PRO A 838 -16.22 37.65 8.80
CA PRO A 838 -16.81 36.72 7.83
C PRO A 838 -16.30 36.88 6.38
N THR A 839 -15.07 37.32 6.17
CA THR A 839 -14.50 37.52 4.82
C THR A 839 -14.50 36.21 4.00
N TYR A 840 -15.01 36.26 2.77
CA TYR A 840 -15.25 35.09 1.89
C TYR A 840 -16.19 34.00 2.48
N ALA A 841 -16.97 34.31 3.52
CA ALA A 841 -17.95 33.37 4.07
C ALA A 841 -19.18 33.25 3.17
N THR A 842 -19.91 32.14 3.33
CA THR A 842 -21.21 31.91 2.68
C THR A 842 -22.31 31.96 3.74
N LEU A 843 -23.13 33.01 3.71
CA LEU A 843 -24.32 33.25 4.54
C LEU A 843 -25.61 33.19 3.71
N THR A 844 -25.61 32.43 2.61
CA THR A 844 -26.80 32.28 1.75
C THR A 844 -28.00 31.80 2.57
N ARG A 845 -29.13 32.52 2.49
CA ARG A 845 -30.36 32.26 3.25
C ARG A 845 -30.20 32.21 4.78
N ALA A 846 -29.13 32.79 5.33
CA ALA A 846 -28.99 32.92 6.78
C ALA A 846 -29.99 33.93 7.35
N ASP A 847 -30.48 33.69 8.56
CA ASP A 847 -31.29 34.65 9.31
C ASP A 847 -30.40 35.47 10.25
N LEU A 848 -30.28 36.77 10.01
CA LEU A 848 -29.50 37.74 10.77
C LEU A 848 -30.42 38.82 11.36
N MET A 849 -31.71 38.50 11.54
CA MET A 849 -32.68 39.47 12.06
C MET A 849 -32.23 40.04 13.41
N GLY A 850 -32.13 41.36 13.49
CA GLY A 850 -31.70 42.06 14.71
C GLY A 850 -30.26 41.78 15.15
N ALA A 851 -29.42 41.16 14.32
CA ALA A 851 -28.02 40.91 14.64
C ALA A 851 -27.20 42.21 14.68
N ASN A 852 -26.20 42.27 15.55
CA ASN A 852 -25.24 43.37 15.62
C ASN A 852 -24.00 43.02 14.80
N LEU A 853 -23.78 43.71 13.68
CA LEU A 853 -22.64 43.55 12.77
C LEU A 853 -21.74 44.81 12.77
N THR A 854 -21.78 45.60 13.85
CA THR A 854 -20.96 46.82 13.98
C THR A 854 -19.49 46.52 13.76
N ASP A 855 -18.80 47.30 12.92
CA ASP A 855 -17.39 47.11 12.54
C ASP A 855 -17.06 45.73 11.91
N ALA A 856 -18.04 44.94 11.48
CA ALA A 856 -17.79 43.62 10.91
C ALA A 856 -17.14 43.69 9.52
N ASN A 857 -16.25 42.75 9.21
CA ASN A 857 -15.56 42.65 7.92
C ASN A 857 -16.20 41.59 7.00
N LEU A 858 -17.12 42.03 6.16
CA LEU A 858 -17.94 41.23 5.22
C LEU A 858 -17.42 41.30 3.77
N ILE A 859 -16.10 41.46 3.58
CA ILE A 859 -15.50 41.51 2.25
C ILE A 859 -15.74 40.20 1.48
N ASP A 860 -16.20 40.32 0.24
CA ASP A 860 -16.47 39.18 -0.66
C ASP A 860 -17.37 38.09 -0.03
N THR A 861 -18.21 38.47 0.94
CA THR A 861 -19.16 37.57 1.61
C THR A 861 -20.41 37.36 0.77
N ASP A 862 -20.92 36.12 0.70
CA ASP A 862 -22.17 35.79 0.02
C ASP A 862 -23.35 35.82 0.99
N LEU A 863 -24.19 36.86 0.90
CA LEU A 863 -25.42 37.09 1.67
C LEU A 863 -26.67 36.90 0.79
N THR A 864 -26.59 36.10 -0.28
CA THR A 864 -27.72 35.87 -1.18
C THR A 864 -28.94 35.35 -0.41
N ASP A 865 -30.09 35.99 -0.59
CA ASP A 865 -31.37 35.69 0.08
C ASP A 865 -31.31 35.72 1.63
N ALA A 866 -30.30 36.37 2.23
CA ALA A 866 -30.19 36.47 3.69
C ALA A 866 -31.21 37.46 4.28
N ASN A 867 -31.66 37.19 5.51
CA ASN A 867 -32.57 38.08 6.25
C ASN A 867 -31.79 38.97 7.23
N LEU A 868 -31.55 40.22 6.89
CA LEU A 868 -30.87 41.24 7.69
C LEU A 868 -31.87 42.26 8.28
N MET A 869 -33.14 41.87 8.46
CA MET A 869 -34.16 42.80 8.97
C MET A 869 -33.77 43.35 10.35
N SER A 870 -33.81 44.67 10.51
CA SER A 870 -33.47 45.37 11.76
C SER A 870 -32.04 45.11 12.29
N SER A 871 -31.11 44.62 11.46
CA SER A 871 -29.71 44.44 11.86
C SER A 871 -28.98 45.78 11.99
N ASP A 872 -27.94 45.83 12.82
CA ASP A 872 -27.02 46.97 12.91
C ASP A 872 -25.75 46.69 12.10
N LEU A 873 -25.55 47.38 10.97
CA LEU A 873 -24.38 47.30 10.09
C LEU A 873 -23.50 48.54 10.22
N THR A 874 -23.55 49.24 11.36
CA THR A 874 -22.78 50.48 11.57
C THR A 874 -21.28 50.23 11.35
N ASP A 875 -20.65 51.03 10.50
CA ASP A 875 -19.23 50.95 10.13
C ASP A 875 -18.77 49.57 9.57
N ALA A 876 -19.70 48.71 9.13
CA ALA A 876 -19.39 47.42 8.56
C ALA A 876 -18.78 47.54 7.14
N ASN A 877 -17.81 46.67 6.81
CA ASN A 877 -17.21 46.62 5.48
C ASN A 877 -17.85 45.53 4.61
N LEU A 878 -18.72 45.92 3.69
CA LEU A 878 -19.42 45.08 2.71
C LEU A 878 -18.79 45.13 1.32
N THR A 879 -17.52 45.52 1.21
CA THR A 879 -16.84 45.65 -0.10
C THR A 879 -16.92 44.34 -0.89
N ARG A 880 -17.49 44.42 -2.10
CA ARG A 880 -17.73 43.27 -3.01
C ARG A 880 -18.63 42.15 -2.43
N ALA A 881 -19.39 42.42 -1.37
CA ALA A 881 -20.37 41.46 -0.86
C ALA A 881 -21.50 41.21 -1.88
N VAL A 882 -22.07 40.01 -1.86
CA VAL A 882 -23.20 39.62 -2.71
C VAL A 882 -24.47 39.60 -1.87
N LEU A 883 -25.37 40.57 -2.05
CA LEU A 883 -26.63 40.69 -1.30
C LEU A 883 -27.86 40.45 -2.19
N THR A 884 -27.71 39.62 -3.23
CA THR A 884 -28.79 39.37 -4.18
C THR A 884 -30.01 38.80 -3.45
N GLY A 885 -31.17 39.44 -3.57
CA GLY A 885 -32.40 39.00 -2.89
C GLY A 885 -32.42 39.17 -1.37
N ALA A 886 -31.41 39.79 -0.76
CA ALA A 886 -31.34 39.97 0.70
C ALA A 886 -32.40 40.96 1.22
N ASN A 887 -32.85 40.76 2.46
CA ASN A 887 -33.82 41.63 3.12
C ASN A 887 -33.14 42.51 4.17
N LEU A 888 -33.03 43.82 3.93
CA LEU A 888 -32.44 44.82 4.83
C LEU A 888 -33.50 45.81 5.38
N ILE A 889 -34.75 45.38 5.52
CA ILE A 889 -35.81 46.23 6.08
C ILE A 889 -35.42 46.71 7.48
N ASP A 890 -35.55 48.02 7.72
CA ASP A 890 -35.20 48.68 8.99
C ASP A 890 -33.73 48.53 9.46
N ALA A 891 -32.82 48.02 8.62
CA ALA A 891 -31.40 47.88 8.97
C ALA A 891 -30.72 49.27 9.12
N ASP A 892 -29.78 49.39 10.06
CA ASP A 892 -28.93 50.57 10.18
C ASP A 892 -27.63 50.37 9.39
N MET A 893 -27.36 51.21 8.41
CA MET A 893 -26.14 51.12 7.57
C MET A 893 -25.23 52.33 7.73
N THR A 894 -25.31 53.03 8.87
CA THR A 894 -24.49 54.21 9.16
C THR A 894 -22.99 53.90 9.00
N GLY A 895 -22.31 54.55 8.05
CA GLY A 895 -20.87 54.36 7.86
C GLY A 895 -20.46 53.07 7.14
N ALA A 896 -21.40 52.22 6.73
CA ALA A 896 -21.09 50.97 6.04
C ALA A 896 -20.44 51.19 4.66
N ASP A 897 -19.39 50.42 4.33
CA ASP A 897 -18.73 50.45 3.02
C ASP A 897 -19.32 49.39 2.08
N ILE A 898 -20.16 49.80 1.14
CA ILE A 898 -20.78 48.92 0.14
C ILE A 898 -20.05 48.95 -1.23
N THR A 899 -18.78 49.36 -1.26
CA THR A 899 -18.03 49.51 -2.52
C THR A 899 -17.99 48.21 -3.33
N GLY A 900 -18.59 48.23 -4.51
CA GLY A 900 -18.63 47.08 -5.41
C GLY A 900 -19.56 45.94 -4.96
N ALA A 901 -20.41 46.16 -3.95
CA ALA A 901 -21.41 45.18 -3.52
C ALA A 901 -22.50 44.97 -4.59
N ASN A 902 -23.03 43.74 -4.69
CA ASN A 902 -24.14 43.42 -5.57
C ASN A 902 -25.47 43.45 -4.80
N LEU A 903 -26.26 44.51 -5.01
CA LEU A 903 -27.56 44.75 -4.36
C LEU A 903 -28.77 44.35 -5.24
N THR A 904 -28.59 43.42 -6.20
CA THR A 904 -29.66 43.06 -7.13
C THR A 904 -30.83 42.42 -6.40
N GLY A 905 -32.01 43.03 -6.44
CA GLY A 905 -33.21 42.50 -5.79
C GLY A 905 -33.20 42.58 -4.26
N THR A 906 -32.27 43.33 -3.67
CA THR A 906 -32.23 43.59 -2.22
C THR A 906 -33.39 44.50 -1.79
N ASP A 907 -34.09 44.15 -0.71
CA ASP A 907 -35.12 45.02 -0.12
C ASP A 907 -34.49 45.97 0.91
N LEU A 908 -34.44 47.26 0.58
CA LEU A 908 -33.89 48.33 1.43
C LEU A 908 -34.99 49.19 2.07
N THR A 909 -36.24 48.69 2.14
CA THR A 909 -37.38 49.46 2.65
C THR A 909 -37.13 49.88 4.10
N ARG A 910 -37.06 51.19 4.36
CA ARG A 910 -36.77 51.79 5.67
C ARG A 910 -35.35 51.53 6.21
N ALA A 911 -34.41 51.10 5.37
CA ALA A 911 -32.99 51.08 5.73
C ALA A 911 -32.53 52.52 6.07
N LYS A 912 -31.79 52.67 7.18
CA LYS A 912 -31.33 53.96 7.67
C LYS A 912 -29.93 54.26 7.14
N ASN A 913 -29.66 55.54 6.90
CA ASN A 913 -28.32 56.08 6.66
C ASN A 913 -27.54 55.36 5.54
N LEU A 914 -28.24 55.10 4.42
CA LEU A 914 -27.67 54.56 3.19
C LEU A 914 -26.41 55.34 2.77
N PRO A 915 -25.29 54.66 2.47
CA PRO A 915 -24.10 55.29 1.91
C PRO A 915 -24.42 55.97 0.57
N SER A 916 -23.83 57.15 0.34
CA SER A 916 -24.04 57.97 -0.87
C SER A 916 -23.41 57.38 -2.12
#